data_AF-A0A2G6SZX6-F1
#
_entry.id   AF-A0A2G6SZX6-F1
#
_cell.length_a   1.000
_cell.length_b   1.000
_cell.length_c   1.000
_cell.angle_alpha   90.00
_cell.angle_beta   90.00
_cell.angle_gamma   90.00
#
_symmetry.space_group_name_H-M   'P 1'
#
loop_
_entity.id
_entity.type
_entity.pdbx_description
1 polymer ?
#
loop_
_entity_poly.entity_id
_entity_poly.type
_entity_poly.pdbx_seq_one_letter_code
_entity_poly.pdbx_strand_id
1 'polypeptide(L)'
;MASSLGQKFRKAWNRLPSSAQLVLWAVCIPLLLSGIGLWEYRQYQHPALSPAQLQLLQEVAQAQAALAENPRASLTIDGQKYSGFSASLKLQQIAKSTKGDSEAHDQVASVVRPASIVTMVMGVLASLVALAGLWGVNAAGRRALQSRDALMVQFARWRNLLPTYLTVHMGLLLATVGGLLVVRLGVAYQVVILGHAGKGEMKFQALILILAGTVLWCGVTLLRALYKSLQELHDEPSEVMGVTVSRQEAPALWAYVDTLAQGAGAAAPAHLVVGLTDGFYVTAHAMRLVPSGQQLTGETMYLPLTYLSLLQRDEISAILAHELGHFAGADTAYSLQFSPIYQRLVASLHAIYGREDSSPWMDLPATSFIEYLLERFDLAVKHWSREREFAADQVAAKLVSGDAIARSLVRVTALHEVVSDVLHEIGRRPQDVGSDVVQMLHDAVQAKGLTAPNFATEVATVHPTDTHPPTLERAKAVNAPVTDAMVQAALVQPDAQALVWVRSLFADSQGLQARLLNDFKGVAQEHNEQVRKDLAEAVQQAQGSLDLYERRGNVWLFGGMALVALVSAVAITAQALAAGKSFARVQDVVMIALACFGGLGGMAWWFWRRTSVMLMQLTAEGMRVPGWPQVVPWSAVADYSSTVVNGSNMVMTFDLDPNAPHLDAPHKNMGRVAYRPKKHKLVVSTTKVKGMDLEALHDAVQRYLSGWHARQHLESM
;
A
#
# COMPACT_ATOMS: atom_id res chain seq x y z
N MET A 1 13.95 -20.60 9.92
CA MET A 1 13.93 -19.86 11.21
C MET A 1 13.76 -18.35 11.03
N ALA A 2 14.30 -17.72 9.97
CA ALA A 2 14.13 -16.29 9.70
C ALA A 2 12.66 -15.82 9.44
N SER A 3 11.77 -16.68 8.95
CA SER A 3 10.36 -16.31 8.65
C SER A 3 9.46 -16.12 9.88
N SER A 4 9.73 -16.83 10.98
CA SER A 4 8.96 -16.72 12.24
C SER A 4 9.28 -15.41 12.98
N LEU A 5 10.53 -14.97 12.94
CA LEU A 5 10.97 -13.74 13.60
C LEU A 5 10.42 -12.49 12.90
N GLY A 6 10.46 -12.46 11.56
CA GLY A 6 9.89 -11.36 10.78
C GLY A 6 8.38 -11.18 10.98
N GLN A 7 7.62 -12.29 11.01
CA GLN A 7 6.17 -12.22 11.30
C GLN A 7 5.86 -11.80 12.75
N LYS A 8 6.63 -12.29 13.73
CA LYS A 8 6.46 -11.87 15.14
C LYS A 8 6.80 -10.41 15.34
N PHE A 9 7.89 -9.93 14.72
CA PHE A 9 8.26 -8.52 14.74
C PHE A 9 7.19 -7.65 14.07
N ARG A 10 6.69 -8.04 12.89
CA ARG A 10 5.60 -7.34 12.20
C ARG A 10 4.33 -7.26 13.07
N LYS A 11 3.96 -8.36 13.72
CA LYS A 11 2.79 -8.39 14.63
C LYS A 11 3.00 -7.52 15.88
N ALA A 12 4.24 -7.40 16.36
CA ALA A 12 4.58 -6.53 17.49
C ALA A 12 4.62 -5.05 17.08
N TRP A 13 5.19 -4.73 15.91
CA TRP A 13 5.25 -3.39 15.33
C TRP A 13 3.85 -2.82 15.10
N ASN A 14 2.98 -3.59 14.44
CA ASN A 14 1.60 -3.17 14.15
C ASN A 14 0.72 -3.03 15.40
N ARG A 15 1.18 -3.49 16.58
CA ARG A 15 0.48 -3.27 17.86
C ARG A 15 0.84 -1.95 18.53
N LEU A 16 1.92 -1.30 18.11
CA LEU A 16 2.30 0.00 18.63
C LEU A 16 1.39 1.09 18.04
N PRO A 17 0.99 2.11 18.83
CA PRO A 17 0.34 3.30 18.28
C PRO A 17 1.19 3.94 17.19
N SER A 18 0.56 4.51 16.16
CA SER A 18 1.18 5.28 15.07
C SER A 18 2.27 6.23 15.57
N SER A 19 1.96 7.02 16.61
CA SER A 19 2.90 7.94 17.27
C SER A 19 4.14 7.27 17.86
N ALA A 20 4.00 6.07 18.45
CA ALA A 20 5.12 5.32 19.01
C ALA A 20 6.00 4.71 17.92
N GLN A 21 5.37 4.19 16.86
CA GLN A 21 6.09 3.74 15.66
C GLN A 21 6.91 4.90 15.07
N LEU A 22 6.30 6.09 14.97
CA LEU A 22 6.92 7.27 14.40
C LEU A 22 8.10 7.79 15.22
N VAL A 23 7.95 7.86 16.54
CA VAL A 23 9.07 8.20 17.43
C VAL A 23 10.20 7.19 17.27
N LEU A 24 9.88 5.89 17.23
CA LEU A 24 10.89 4.86 17.17
C LEU A 24 11.71 4.91 15.87
N TRP A 25 11.07 5.10 14.71
CA TRP A 25 11.81 5.15 13.46
C TRP A 25 12.35 6.56 13.12
N ALA A 26 11.58 7.63 13.37
CA ALA A 26 11.95 8.99 12.95
C ALA A 26 12.91 9.69 13.92
N VAL A 27 12.95 9.23 15.18
CA VAL A 27 13.80 9.80 16.24
C VAL A 27 14.83 8.76 16.72
N CYS A 28 14.40 7.57 17.18
CA CYS A 28 15.33 6.65 17.81
C CYS A 28 16.35 6.05 16.83
N ILE A 29 15.93 5.66 15.61
CA ILE A 29 16.86 5.14 14.59
C ILE A 29 17.95 6.15 14.23
N PRO A 30 17.64 7.40 13.82
CA PRO A 30 18.69 8.37 13.53
C PRO A 30 19.61 8.68 14.72
N LEU A 31 19.10 8.68 15.96
CA LEU A 31 19.94 8.77 17.16
C LEU A 31 20.87 7.56 17.34
N LEU A 32 20.37 6.35 17.07
CA LEU A 32 21.20 5.14 17.10
C LEU A 32 22.30 5.20 16.03
N LEU A 33 21.97 5.61 14.81
CA LEU A 33 22.94 5.80 13.72
C LEU A 33 23.98 6.88 14.08
N SER A 34 23.54 7.98 14.70
CA SER A 34 24.42 9.01 15.23
C SER A 34 25.38 8.46 16.29
N GLY A 35 24.89 7.62 17.20
CA GLY A 35 25.71 6.90 18.19
C GLY A 35 26.75 5.98 17.56
N ILE A 36 26.40 5.28 16.47
CA ILE A 36 27.37 4.49 15.68
C ILE A 36 28.43 5.41 15.05
N GLY A 37 28.03 6.54 14.47
CA GLY A 37 28.96 7.54 13.96
C GLY A 37 29.93 8.05 15.03
N LEU A 38 29.43 8.33 16.24
CA LEU A 38 30.28 8.72 17.37
C LEU A 38 31.27 7.62 17.77
N TRP A 39 30.83 6.35 17.77
CA TRP A 39 31.69 5.22 18.08
C TRP A 39 32.82 5.07 17.06
N GLU A 40 32.50 5.12 15.76
CA GLU A 40 33.48 5.03 14.68
C GLU A 40 34.45 6.24 14.70
N TYR A 41 33.94 7.44 14.95
CA TYR A 41 34.79 8.62 15.11
C TYR A 41 35.85 8.42 16.20
N ARG A 42 35.46 7.87 17.36
CA ARG A 42 36.39 7.61 18.48
C ARG A 42 37.42 6.54 18.13
N GLN A 43 37.03 5.48 17.43
CA GLN A 43 37.96 4.43 17.00
C GLN A 43 39.08 5.00 16.14
N TYR A 44 38.72 5.84 15.18
CA TYR A 44 39.70 6.44 14.27
C TYR A 44 40.36 7.69 14.82
N GLN A 45 40.01 8.20 16.02
CA GLN A 45 40.59 9.40 16.62
C GLN A 45 42.01 9.15 17.16
N HIS A 46 42.32 7.91 17.59
CA HIS A 46 43.61 7.55 18.16
C HIS A 46 44.70 7.38 17.07
N PRO A 47 46.00 7.57 17.42
CA PRO A 47 47.10 7.30 16.50
C PRO A 47 47.09 5.84 16.03
N ALA A 48 47.42 5.61 14.76
CA ALA A 48 47.41 4.28 14.15
C ALA A 48 48.40 3.28 14.81
N LEU A 49 49.48 3.79 15.41
CA LEU A 49 50.47 2.99 16.12
C LEU A 49 50.22 3.04 17.63
N SER A 50 50.08 1.87 18.24
CA SER A 50 50.10 1.72 19.69
C SER A 50 51.51 2.05 20.26
N PRO A 51 51.62 2.41 21.55
CA PRO A 51 52.92 2.61 22.20
C PRO A 51 53.87 1.41 22.04
N ALA A 52 53.33 0.19 22.07
CA ALA A 52 54.09 -1.04 21.86
C ALA A 52 54.61 -1.18 20.41
N GLN A 53 53.84 -0.77 19.40
CA GLN A 53 54.28 -0.79 18.01
C GLN A 53 55.31 0.31 17.70
N LEU A 54 55.18 1.48 18.34
CA LEU A 54 56.20 2.53 18.28
C LEU A 54 57.52 2.04 18.88
N GLN A 55 57.46 1.37 20.04
CA GLN A 55 58.62 0.75 20.66
C GLN A 55 59.21 -0.36 19.78
N LEU A 56 58.38 -1.22 19.19
CA LEU A 56 58.83 -2.25 18.25
C LEU A 56 59.54 -1.65 17.02
N LEU A 57 59.02 -0.56 16.46
CA LEU A 57 59.67 0.14 15.34
C LEU A 57 61.02 0.76 15.74
N GLN A 58 61.15 1.24 16.98
CA GLN A 58 62.42 1.72 17.54
C GLN A 58 63.42 0.56 17.73
N GLU A 59 62.98 -0.57 18.30
CA GLU A 59 63.79 -1.78 18.48
C GLU A 59 64.25 -2.34 17.13
N VAL A 60 63.38 -2.36 16.12
CA VAL A 60 63.72 -2.77 14.75
C VAL A 60 64.75 -1.83 14.13
N ALA A 61 64.64 -0.51 14.34
CA ALA A 61 65.61 0.46 13.83
C ALA A 61 66.99 0.30 14.51
N GLN A 62 67.01 0.05 15.81
CA GLN A 62 68.26 -0.23 16.56
C GLN A 62 68.90 -1.55 16.10
N ALA A 63 68.11 -2.60 15.91
CA ALA A 63 68.60 -3.89 15.41
C ALA A 63 69.15 -3.79 13.97
N GLN A 64 68.55 -2.95 13.12
CA GLN A 64 69.07 -2.65 11.78
C GLN A 64 70.41 -1.90 11.83
N ALA A 65 70.56 -0.93 12.74
CA ALA A 65 71.82 -0.21 12.94
C ALA A 65 72.94 -1.15 13.44
N ALA A 66 72.64 -2.02 14.40
CA ALA A 66 73.61 -2.99 14.93
C ALA A 66 74.06 -4.02 13.88
N LEU A 67 73.17 -4.46 12.97
CA LEU A 67 73.52 -5.32 11.84
C LEU A 67 74.40 -4.60 10.80
N ALA A 68 74.26 -3.29 10.65
CA ALA A 68 75.09 -2.50 9.73
C ALA A 68 76.53 -2.36 10.26
N GLU A 69 76.72 -2.26 11.58
CA GLU A 69 78.04 -2.24 12.23
C GLU A 69 78.68 -3.62 12.28
N ASN A 70 77.90 -4.69 12.49
CA ASN A 70 78.39 -6.07 12.50
C ASN A 70 77.53 -7.01 11.64
N PRO A 71 77.87 -7.18 10.35
CA PRO A 71 77.11 -8.01 9.40
C PRO A 71 77.06 -9.51 9.75
N ARG A 72 77.90 -9.98 10.68
CA ARG A 72 77.95 -11.38 11.14
C ARG A 72 77.13 -11.62 12.42
N ALA A 73 76.50 -10.58 12.99
CA ALA A 73 75.66 -10.72 14.16
C ALA A 73 74.42 -11.58 13.86
N SER A 74 74.04 -12.40 14.84
CA SER A 74 72.83 -13.22 14.79
C SER A 74 71.77 -12.67 15.74
N LEU A 75 70.55 -12.49 15.26
CA LEU A 75 69.40 -12.01 16.03
C LEU A 75 68.40 -13.14 16.23
N THR A 76 67.72 -13.15 17.37
CA THR A 76 66.61 -14.08 17.62
C THR A 76 65.30 -13.32 17.53
N ILE A 77 64.46 -13.68 16.57
CA ILE A 77 63.14 -13.06 16.32
C ILE A 77 62.12 -14.19 16.39
N ASP A 78 61.11 -14.06 17.25
CA ASP A 78 60.06 -15.08 17.47
C ASP A 78 60.62 -16.50 17.75
N GLY A 79 61.70 -16.59 18.52
CA GLY A 79 62.36 -17.85 18.87
C GLY A 79 63.19 -18.49 17.74
N GLN A 80 63.29 -17.87 16.57
CA GLN A 80 64.15 -18.30 15.47
C GLN A 80 65.37 -17.39 15.29
N LYS A 81 66.52 -18.00 15.01
CA LYS A 81 67.80 -17.29 14.85
C LYS A 81 68.04 -16.94 13.39
N TYR A 82 68.16 -15.65 13.10
CA TYR A 82 68.45 -15.09 11.78
C TYR A 82 69.83 -14.43 11.80
N SER A 83 70.57 -14.47 10.68
CA SER A 83 71.89 -13.84 10.57
C SER A 83 72.12 -13.18 9.22
N GLY A 84 72.93 -12.11 9.21
CA GLY A 84 73.29 -11.37 8.01
C GLY A 84 72.07 -10.91 7.20
N PHE A 85 72.07 -11.21 5.90
CA PHE A 85 71.03 -10.78 4.96
C PHE A 85 69.61 -11.29 5.31
N SER A 86 69.48 -12.46 5.92
CA SER A 86 68.17 -13.00 6.33
C SER A 86 67.54 -12.22 7.49
N ALA A 87 68.37 -11.71 8.41
CA ALA A 87 67.93 -10.90 9.53
C ALA A 87 67.51 -9.49 9.08
N SER A 88 68.26 -8.88 8.16
CA SER A 88 67.89 -7.57 7.60
C SER A 88 66.58 -7.63 6.81
N LEU A 89 66.38 -8.66 5.99
CA LEU A 89 65.11 -8.88 5.29
C LEU A 89 63.93 -9.06 6.26
N LYS A 90 64.10 -9.84 7.34
CA LYS A 90 63.03 -10.08 8.31
C LYS A 90 62.68 -8.80 9.08
N LEU A 91 63.67 -8.02 9.52
CA LEU A 91 63.46 -6.73 10.16
C LEU A 91 62.81 -5.71 9.20
N GLN A 92 63.23 -5.68 7.94
CA GLN A 92 62.61 -4.84 6.91
C GLN A 92 61.16 -5.25 6.65
N GLN A 93 60.86 -6.55 6.67
CA GLN A 93 59.49 -7.06 6.55
C GLN A 93 58.62 -6.62 7.73
N ILE A 94 59.12 -6.71 8.98
CA ILE A 94 58.41 -6.28 10.19
C ILE A 94 58.18 -4.76 10.18
N ALA A 95 59.21 -3.97 9.82
CA ALA A 95 59.06 -2.51 9.70
C ALA A 95 58.05 -2.14 8.61
N LYS A 96 58.08 -2.82 7.46
CA LYS A 96 57.18 -2.56 6.34
C LYS A 96 55.74 -2.95 6.64
N SER A 97 55.50 -4.07 7.32
CA SER A 97 54.15 -4.45 7.73
C SER A 97 53.58 -3.46 8.76
N THR A 98 54.34 -3.14 9.80
CA THR A 98 53.87 -2.24 10.86
C THR A 98 53.65 -0.80 10.37
N LYS A 99 54.51 -0.29 9.46
CA LYS A 99 54.30 1.02 8.82
C LYS A 99 53.15 1.01 7.81
N GLY A 100 53.03 -0.05 7.00
CA GLY A 100 51.93 -0.20 6.05
C GLY A 100 50.56 -0.25 6.73
N ASP A 101 50.48 -0.91 7.89
CA ASP A 101 49.27 -0.95 8.71
C ASP A 101 48.89 0.45 9.25
N SER A 102 49.90 1.23 9.64
CA SER A 102 49.73 2.62 10.08
C SER A 102 49.27 3.55 8.97
N GLU A 103 49.91 3.50 7.80
CA GLU A 103 49.58 4.34 6.64
C GLU A 103 48.17 4.05 6.11
N ALA A 104 47.77 2.78 6.05
CA ALA A 104 46.42 2.39 5.66
C ALA A 104 45.36 2.87 6.67
N HIS A 105 45.64 2.80 7.97
CA HIS A 105 44.77 3.35 9.01
C HIS A 105 44.62 4.87 8.88
N ASP A 106 45.71 5.61 8.66
CA ASP A 106 45.67 7.07 8.53
C ASP A 106 44.93 7.53 7.25
N GLN A 107 45.12 6.82 6.13
CA GLN A 107 44.36 7.04 4.89
C GLN A 107 42.86 6.80 5.12
N VAL A 108 42.48 5.73 5.80
CA VAL A 108 41.08 5.42 6.12
C VAL A 108 40.51 6.45 7.09
N ALA A 109 41.27 6.85 8.12
CA ALA A 109 40.88 7.85 9.10
C ALA A 109 40.56 9.21 8.45
N SER A 110 41.29 9.59 7.38
CA SER A 110 41.05 10.84 6.65
C SER A 110 39.64 10.93 6.02
N VAL A 111 39.02 9.80 5.71
CA VAL A 111 37.66 9.71 5.15
C VAL A 111 36.63 9.34 6.21
N VAL A 112 36.95 8.38 7.09
CA VAL A 112 36.03 7.89 8.12
C VAL A 112 35.70 8.96 9.15
N ARG A 113 36.68 9.78 9.59
CA ARG A 113 36.44 10.83 10.59
C ARG A 113 35.41 11.88 10.12
N PRO A 114 35.58 12.56 8.97
CA PRO A 114 34.60 13.54 8.51
C PRO A 114 33.25 12.89 8.20
N ALA A 115 33.22 11.68 7.62
CA ALA A 115 31.98 10.95 7.38
C ALA A 115 31.23 10.61 8.69
N SER A 116 31.96 10.22 9.73
CA SER A 116 31.41 9.94 11.06
C SER A 116 30.82 11.20 11.73
N ILE A 117 31.46 12.36 11.55
CA ILE A 117 30.92 13.65 12.01
C ILE A 117 29.61 13.97 11.27
N VAL A 118 29.58 13.79 9.94
CA VAL A 118 28.36 13.99 9.15
C VAL A 118 27.24 13.07 9.65
N THR A 119 27.50 11.77 9.83
CA THR A 119 26.52 10.83 10.39
C THR A 119 26.01 11.27 11.76
N MET A 120 26.91 11.72 12.64
CA MET A 120 26.53 12.15 13.99
C MET A 120 25.62 13.39 13.95
N VAL A 121 26.04 14.44 13.24
CA VAL A 121 25.32 15.73 13.18
C VAL A 121 23.99 15.58 12.44
N MET A 122 24.00 14.93 11.27
CA MET A 122 22.78 14.75 10.47
C MET A 122 21.76 13.86 11.19
N GLY A 123 22.22 12.84 11.93
CA GLY A 123 21.33 11.98 12.72
C GLY A 123 20.66 12.74 13.87
N VAL A 124 21.41 13.60 14.58
CA VAL A 124 20.84 14.47 15.63
C VAL A 124 19.86 15.47 15.03
N LEU A 125 20.22 16.13 13.92
CA LEU A 125 19.34 17.08 13.24
C LEU A 125 18.06 16.42 12.72
N ALA A 126 18.16 15.23 12.12
CA ALA A 126 16.99 14.45 11.67
C ALA A 126 16.03 14.19 12.84
N SER A 127 16.58 13.82 14.00
CA SER A 127 15.81 13.54 15.22
C SER A 127 15.14 14.79 15.78
N LEU A 128 15.81 15.94 15.77
CA LEU A 128 15.24 17.22 16.21
C LEU A 128 14.14 17.70 15.27
N VAL A 129 14.34 17.58 13.95
CA VAL A 129 13.31 17.91 12.95
C VAL A 129 12.09 17.00 13.12
N ALA A 130 12.30 15.69 13.34
CA ALA A 130 11.21 14.75 13.64
C ALA A 130 10.38 15.21 14.86
N LEU A 131 11.06 15.52 15.98
CA LEU A 131 10.40 15.99 17.20
C LEU A 131 9.65 17.31 17.01
N ALA A 132 10.25 18.28 16.29
CA ALA A 132 9.60 19.54 15.97
C ALA A 132 8.34 19.34 15.11
N GLY A 133 8.40 18.43 14.13
CA GLY A 133 7.25 18.04 13.30
C GLY A 133 6.13 17.41 14.13
N LEU A 134 6.47 16.40 14.94
CA LEU A 134 5.53 15.71 15.84
C LEU A 134 4.83 16.68 16.80
N TRP A 135 5.60 17.57 17.43
CA TRP A 135 5.07 18.59 18.33
C TRP A 135 4.19 19.60 17.59
N GLY A 136 4.65 20.10 16.44
CA GLY A 136 3.95 21.10 15.66
C GLY A 136 2.61 20.59 15.10
N VAL A 137 2.56 19.35 14.62
CA VAL A 137 1.33 18.69 14.17
C VAL A 137 0.37 18.48 15.33
N ASN A 138 0.86 17.99 16.48
CA ASN A 138 0.04 17.81 17.68
C ASN A 138 -0.54 19.14 18.19
N ALA A 139 0.26 20.20 18.19
CA ALA A 139 -0.20 21.54 18.56
C ALA A 139 -1.22 22.09 17.55
N ALA A 140 -1.03 21.82 16.26
CA ALA A 140 -1.97 22.20 15.21
C ALA A 140 -3.32 21.47 15.34
N GLY A 141 -3.32 20.16 15.57
CA GLY A 141 -4.55 19.39 15.82
C GLY A 141 -5.33 19.90 17.04
N ARG A 142 -4.62 20.24 18.14
CA ARG A 142 -5.27 20.85 19.31
C ARG A 142 -5.86 22.23 19.02
N ARG A 143 -5.17 23.07 18.24
CA ARG A 143 -5.70 24.38 17.82
C ARG A 143 -6.87 24.22 16.85
N ALA A 144 -6.85 23.21 15.99
CA ALA A 144 -7.94 22.91 15.06
C ALA A 144 -9.25 22.58 15.79
N LEU A 145 -9.20 22.07 17.02
CA LEU A 145 -10.38 21.85 17.86
C LEU A 145 -10.98 23.13 18.47
N GLN A 146 -10.27 24.27 18.45
CA GLN A 146 -10.74 25.49 19.12
C GLN A 146 -11.79 26.25 18.29
N SER A 147 -11.64 26.25 16.97
CA SER A 147 -12.62 26.82 16.06
C SER A 147 -12.48 26.24 14.66
N ARG A 148 -13.54 26.35 13.86
CA ARG A 148 -13.55 25.92 12.47
C ARG A 148 -12.52 26.68 11.61
N ASP A 149 -12.35 27.97 11.85
CA ASP A 149 -11.34 28.77 11.15
C ASP A 149 -9.92 28.33 11.52
N ALA A 150 -9.69 27.97 12.79
CA ALA A 150 -8.42 27.40 13.20
C ALA A 150 -8.15 26.06 12.52
N LEU A 151 -9.16 25.19 12.33
CA LEU A 151 -9.02 23.96 11.55
C LEU A 151 -8.56 24.26 10.12
N MET A 152 -9.25 25.14 9.41
CA MET A 152 -8.91 25.49 8.02
C MET A 152 -7.49 26.08 7.90
N VAL A 153 -7.15 27.06 8.74
CA VAL A 153 -5.84 27.72 8.72
C VAL A 153 -4.71 26.75 9.06
N GLN A 154 -4.87 25.94 10.10
CA GLN A 154 -3.80 25.03 10.52
C GLN A 154 -3.59 23.88 9.53
N PHE A 155 -4.66 23.36 8.94
CA PHE A 155 -4.56 22.32 7.93
C PHE A 155 -3.92 22.85 6.65
N ALA A 156 -4.35 24.01 6.15
CA ALA A 156 -3.75 24.63 4.98
C ALA A 156 -2.24 24.92 5.19
N ARG A 157 -1.89 25.40 6.39
CA ARG A 157 -0.48 25.60 6.77
C ARG A 157 0.32 24.30 6.74
N TRP A 158 -0.18 23.24 7.37
CA TRP A 158 0.53 21.95 7.40
C TRP A 158 0.59 21.29 6.04
N ARG A 159 -0.47 21.36 5.23
CA ARG A 159 -0.48 20.90 3.84
C ARG A 159 0.66 21.54 3.03
N ASN A 160 0.83 22.84 3.13
CA ASN A 160 1.87 23.56 2.40
C ASN A 160 3.28 23.29 2.97
N LEU A 161 3.41 23.04 4.28
CA LEU A 161 4.68 22.74 4.94
C LEU A 161 5.12 21.27 4.79
N LEU A 162 4.17 20.36 4.60
CA LEU A 162 4.39 18.91 4.57
C LEU A 162 5.44 18.47 3.54
N PRO A 163 5.44 18.94 2.27
CA PRO A 163 6.45 18.55 1.29
C PRO A 163 7.86 18.97 1.72
N THR A 164 8.01 20.21 2.20
CA THR A 164 9.29 20.75 2.67
C THR A 164 9.77 20.01 3.91
N TYR A 165 8.89 19.76 4.87
CA TYR A 165 9.19 19.01 6.08
C TYR A 165 9.71 17.60 5.76
N LEU A 166 8.98 16.84 4.94
CA LEU A 166 9.36 15.48 4.55
C LEU A 166 10.67 15.48 3.76
N THR A 167 10.88 16.45 2.87
CA THR A 167 12.12 16.59 2.12
C THR A 167 13.33 16.84 3.02
N VAL A 168 13.20 17.76 3.98
CA VAL A 168 14.28 18.05 4.95
C VAL A 168 14.56 16.84 5.83
N HIS A 169 13.52 16.23 6.40
CA HIS A 169 13.69 15.07 7.29
C HIS A 169 14.30 13.87 6.57
N MET A 170 13.79 13.52 5.38
CA MET A 170 14.35 12.45 4.55
C MET A 170 15.76 12.76 4.07
N GLY A 171 16.04 14.00 3.67
CA GLY A 171 17.38 14.43 3.27
C GLY A 171 18.40 14.25 4.39
N LEU A 172 18.05 14.63 5.62
CA LEU A 172 18.91 14.43 6.80
C LEU A 172 19.11 12.94 7.12
N LEU A 173 18.07 12.12 6.98
CA LEU A 173 18.18 10.67 7.16
C LEU A 173 19.08 10.02 6.09
N LEU A 174 18.91 10.39 4.83
CA LEU A 174 19.74 9.93 3.73
C LEU A 174 21.20 10.36 3.91
N ALA A 175 21.45 11.58 4.36
CA ALA A 175 22.80 12.04 4.68
C ALA A 175 23.41 11.25 5.85
N THR A 176 22.60 10.89 6.86
CA THR A 176 23.03 10.06 8.00
C THR A 176 23.46 8.67 7.54
N VAL A 177 22.61 8.01 6.74
CA VAL A 177 22.87 6.67 6.18
C VAL A 177 24.03 6.71 5.18
N GLY A 178 24.08 7.74 4.33
CA GLY A 178 25.16 7.95 3.36
C GLY A 178 26.51 8.16 4.02
N GLY A 179 26.58 8.96 5.09
CA GLY A 179 27.79 9.10 5.91
C GLY A 179 28.21 7.77 6.52
N LEU A 180 27.26 6.98 7.04
CA LEU A 180 27.56 5.67 7.63
C LEU A 180 28.04 4.66 6.56
N LEU A 181 27.47 4.72 5.36
CA LEU A 181 27.91 3.93 4.22
C LEU A 181 29.37 4.25 3.86
N VAL A 182 29.74 5.54 3.82
CA VAL A 182 31.12 5.97 3.59
C VAL A 182 32.06 5.46 4.70
N VAL A 183 31.63 5.53 5.97
CA VAL A 183 32.38 4.95 7.09
C VAL A 183 32.60 3.45 6.90
N ARG A 184 31.54 2.70 6.54
CA ARG A 184 31.63 1.25 6.32
C ARG A 184 32.49 0.88 5.10
N LEU A 185 32.45 1.68 4.03
CA LEU A 185 33.35 1.52 2.89
C LEU A 185 34.82 1.73 3.29
N GLY A 186 35.12 2.73 4.13
CA GLY A 186 36.47 2.96 4.66
C GLY A 186 36.97 1.80 5.52
N VAL A 187 36.14 1.29 6.44
CA VAL A 187 36.45 0.11 7.26
C VAL A 187 36.67 -1.13 6.37
N ALA A 188 35.80 -1.36 5.39
CA ALA A 188 35.91 -2.49 4.46
C ALA A 188 37.21 -2.43 3.63
N TYR A 189 37.58 -1.23 3.15
CA TYR A 189 38.84 -0.99 2.46
C TYR A 189 40.05 -1.35 3.35
N GLN A 190 40.03 -0.93 4.62
CA GLN A 190 41.06 -1.27 5.59
C GLN A 190 41.20 -2.79 5.79
N VAL A 191 40.08 -3.50 5.98
CA VAL A 191 40.06 -4.96 6.21
C VAL A 191 40.58 -5.73 4.98
N VAL A 192 40.29 -5.26 3.77
CA VAL A 192 40.75 -5.87 2.51
C VAL A 192 42.26 -5.67 2.30
N ILE A 193 42.77 -4.45 2.51
CA ILE A 193 44.18 -4.13 2.23
C ILE A 193 45.13 -4.68 3.28
N LEU A 194 44.73 -4.67 4.55
CA LEU A 194 45.55 -5.20 5.64
C LEU A 194 45.62 -6.74 5.63
N GLY A 195 44.88 -7.43 4.76
CA GLY A 195 44.95 -8.89 4.61
C GLY A 195 44.42 -9.67 5.81
N HIS A 196 43.76 -9.01 6.77
CA HIS A 196 43.21 -9.62 7.99
C HIS A 196 41.83 -10.27 7.76
N ALA A 197 41.28 -10.18 6.55
CA ALA A 197 39.89 -10.55 6.29
C ALA A 197 39.68 -12.07 6.19
N GLY A 198 39.02 -12.65 7.20
CA GLY A 198 38.41 -13.98 7.04
C GLY A 198 37.31 -13.96 5.97
N LYS A 199 37.10 -15.08 5.25
CA LYS A 199 36.04 -15.21 4.21
C LYS A 199 34.63 -14.83 4.69
N GLY A 200 34.37 -14.88 6.00
CA GLY A 200 33.09 -14.47 6.61
C GLY A 200 32.93 -12.96 6.77
N GLU A 201 34.01 -12.25 7.11
CA GLU A 201 34.02 -10.81 7.36
C GLU A 201 33.84 -10.01 6.06
N MET A 202 34.47 -10.46 4.98
CA MET A 202 34.25 -9.93 3.62
C MET A 202 32.78 -10.02 3.18
N LYS A 203 32.13 -11.17 3.45
CA LYS A 203 30.71 -11.38 3.10
C LYS A 203 29.80 -10.49 3.95
N PHE A 204 30.14 -10.31 5.22
CA PHE A 204 29.39 -9.45 6.13
C PHE A 204 29.48 -7.97 5.72
N GLN A 205 30.68 -7.48 5.36
CA GLN A 205 30.86 -6.12 4.86
C GLN A 205 30.11 -5.90 3.52
N ALA A 206 30.23 -6.84 2.58
CA ALA A 206 29.49 -6.77 1.32
C ALA A 206 27.97 -6.73 1.53
N LEU A 207 27.44 -7.52 2.48
CA LEU A 207 26.02 -7.50 2.83
C LEU A 207 25.58 -6.14 3.38
N ILE A 208 26.36 -5.53 4.28
CA ILE A 208 26.06 -4.21 4.84
C ILE A 208 26.07 -3.13 3.75
N LEU A 209 27.04 -3.16 2.85
CA LEU A 209 27.13 -2.19 1.74
C LEU A 209 25.96 -2.31 0.78
N ILE A 210 25.56 -3.53 0.42
CA ILE A 210 24.37 -3.78 -0.39
C ILE A 210 23.13 -3.25 0.33
N LEU A 211 22.94 -3.59 1.62
CA LEU A 211 21.79 -3.15 2.39
C LEU A 211 21.71 -1.61 2.49
N ALA A 212 22.82 -0.95 2.81
CA ALA A 212 22.87 0.51 2.90
C ALA A 212 22.67 1.20 1.54
N GLY A 213 23.23 0.65 0.46
CA GLY A 213 22.99 1.11 -0.91
C GLY A 213 21.53 0.96 -1.34
N THR A 214 20.88 -0.15 -0.97
CA THR A 214 19.45 -0.36 -1.20
C THR A 214 18.61 0.66 -0.42
N VAL A 215 18.91 0.90 0.85
CA VAL A 215 18.19 1.91 1.66
C VAL A 215 18.31 3.32 1.05
N LEU A 216 19.50 3.70 0.59
CA LEU A 216 19.73 4.99 -0.05
C LEU A 216 18.96 5.13 -1.37
N TRP A 217 19.02 4.10 -2.22
CA TRP A 217 18.29 4.05 -3.49
C TRP A 217 16.77 4.17 -3.26
N CYS A 218 16.24 3.39 -2.33
CA CYS A 218 14.82 3.38 -1.97
C CYS A 218 14.36 4.74 -1.43
N GLY A 219 15.15 5.38 -0.55
CA GLY A 219 14.79 6.69 -0.01
C GLY A 219 14.78 7.79 -1.08
N VAL A 220 15.68 7.73 -2.08
CA VAL A 220 15.66 8.66 -3.22
C VAL A 220 14.45 8.42 -4.12
N THR A 221 14.10 7.15 -4.40
CA THR A 221 12.91 6.83 -5.21
C THR A 221 11.61 7.24 -4.50
N LEU A 222 11.52 7.06 -3.18
CA LEU A 222 10.39 7.49 -2.38
C LEU A 222 10.25 9.01 -2.39
N LEU A 223 11.35 9.75 -2.25
CA LEU A 223 11.35 11.21 -2.29
C LEU A 223 10.86 11.74 -3.65
N ARG A 224 11.29 11.12 -4.76
CA ARG A 224 10.80 11.45 -6.11
C ARG A 224 9.32 11.12 -6.28
N ALA A 225 8.88 9.96 -5.81
CA ALA A 225 7.47 9.54 -5.89
C ALA A 225 6.57 10.47 -5.08
N LEU A 226 7.00 10.84 -3.87
CA LEU A 226 6.28 11.78 -3.00
C LEU A 226 6.20 13.17 -3.64
N TYR A 227 7.30 13.67 -4.20
CA TYR A 227 7.33 14.96 -4.88
C TYR A 227 6.40 14.99 -6.10
N LYS A 228 6.42 13.93 -6.93
CA LYS A 228 5.49 13.80 -8.07
C LYS A 228 4.03 13.69 -7.63
N SER A 229 3.72 12.85 -6.64
CA SER A 229 2.36 12.67 -6.14
C SER A 229 1.76 13.96 -5.55
N LEU A 230 2.60 14.81 -4.96
CA LEU A 230 2.17 16.12 -4.45
C LEU A 230 2.06 17.18 -5.56
N GLN A 231 2.64 16.94 -6.74
CA GLN A 231 2.55 17.81 -7.92
C GLN A 231 1.44 17.40 -8.90
N GLU A 232 1.14 16.11 -9.02
CA GLU A 232 0.16 15.54 -9.98
C GLU A 232 -1.30 15.62 -9.49
N LEU A 233 -1.58 16.48 -8.51
CA LEU A 233 -2.93 16.78 -8.06
C LEU A 233 -3.61 17.75 -9.05
N HIS A 234 -3.96 17.27 -10.24
CA HIS A 234 -4.84 18.01 -11.14
C HIS A 234 -6.29 17.93 -10.64
N ASP A 235 -6.98 19.07 -10.67
CA ASP A 235 -8.42 19.17 -10.41
C ASP A 235 -9.17 18.64 -11.65
N GLU A 236 -9.26 17.31 -11.80
CA GLU A 236 -10.19 16.75 -12.78
C GLU A 236 -11.63 16.92 -12.26
N PRO A 237 -12.56 17.46 -13.07
CA PRO A 237 -13.94 17.66 -12.66
C PRO A 237 -14.62 16.31 -12.42
N SER A 238 -15.40 16.21 -11.34
CA SER A 238 -16.16 14.99 -11.04
C SER A 238 -17.22 14.74 -12.11
N GLU A 239 -17.35 13.50 -12.57
CA GLU A 239 -18.40 13.11 -13.51
C GLU A 239 -19.69 12.77 -12.77
N VAL A 240 -20.80 13.37 -13.19
CA VAL A 240 -22.12 13.18 -12.59
C VAL A 240 -23.15 13.00 -13.69
N MET A 241 -24.03 12.01 -13.55
CA MET A 241 -25.13 11.84 -14.50
C MET A 241 -26.28 12.78 -14.16
N GLY A 242 -26.67 13.61 -15.12
CA GLY A 242 -27.79 14.52 -14.95
C GLY A 242 -27.84 15.59 -16.05
N VAL A 243 -28.87 16.42 -15.96
CA VAL A 243 -29.10 17.53 -16.88
C VAL A 243 -29.24 18.82 -16.11
N THR A 244 -28.61 19.90 -16.60
CA THR A 244 -28.90 21.24 -16.08
C THR A 244 -30.31 21.66 -16.46
N VAL A 245 -31.04 22.24 -15.52
CA VAL A 245 -32.38 22.77 -15.77
C VAL A 245 -32.37 24.27 -15.63
N SER A 246 -32.68 24.97 -16.72
CA SER A 246 -32.71 26.43 -16.75
C SER A 246 -33.94 27.01 -16.04
N ARG A 247 -33.90 28.31 -15.75
CA ARG A 247 -35.04 29.06 -15.20
C ARG A 247 -36.28 29.04 -16.11
N GLN A 248 -36.11 28.81 -17.41
CA GLN A 248 -37.22 28.67 -18.35
C GLN A 248 -37.82 27.26 -18.34
N GLU A 249 -36.97 26.24 -18.17
CA GLU A 249 -37.40 24.83 -18.14
C GLU A 249 -38.05 24.45 -16.80
N ALA A 250 -37.71 25.12 -15.71
CA ALA A 250 -38.31 24.88 -14.40
C ALA A 250 -38.50 26.17 -13.57
N PRO A 251 -39.35 27.10 -14.01
CA PRO A 251 -39.52 28.39 -13.34
C PRO A 251 -40.03 28.25 -11.90
N ALA A 252 -40.93 27.29 -11.66
CA ALA A 252 -41.47 27.01 -10.34
C ALA A 252 -40.43 26.39 -9.41
N LEU A 253 -39.59 25.46 -9.91
CA LEU A 253 -38.46 24.92 -9.15
C LEU A 253 -37.48 26.02 -8.73
N TRP A 254 -37.06 26.86 -9.68
CA TRP A 254 -36.11 27.93 -9.41
C TRP A 254 -36.66 28.95 -8.39
N ALA A 255 -37.91 29.39 -8.55
CA ALA A 255 -38.54 30.30 -7.59
C ALA A 255 -38.64 29.67 -6.20
N TYR A 256 -38.89 28.37 -6.14
CA TYR A 256 -38.98 27.63 -4.89
C TYR A 256 -37.61 27.51 -4.20
N VAL A 257 -36.55 27.15 -4.94
CA VAL A 257 -35.17 27.13 -4.41
C VAL A 257 -34.69 28.53 -4.01
N ASP A 258 -34.98 29.56 -4.81
CA ASP A 258 -34.63 30.95 -4.48
C ASP A 258 -35.28 31.40 -3.15
N THR A 259 -36.55 31.02 -2.93
CA THR A 259 -37.28 31.32 -1.70
C THR A 259 -36.65 30.64 -0.50
N LEU A 260 -36.29 29.35 -0.63
CA LEU A 260 -35.62 28.61 0.44
C LEU A 260 -34.21 29.17 0.71
N ALA A 261 -33.46 29.54 -0.34
CA ALA A 261 -32.12 30.09 -0.20
C ALA A 261 -32.16 31.44 0.52
N GLN A 262 -33.13 32.31 0.16
CA GLN A 262 -33.36 33.57 0.84
C GLN A 262 -33.71 33.35 2.32
N GLY A 263 -34.59 32.38 2.62
CA GLY A 263 -34.93 32.02 4.00
C GLY A 263 -33.73 31.50 4.79
N ALA A 264 -32.88 30.69 4.16
CA ALA A 264 -31.67 30.14 4.76
C ALA A 264 -30.54 31.17 4.94
N GLY A 265 -30.66 32.36 4.34
CA GLY A 265 -29.57 33.34 4.29
C GLY A 265 -28.39 32.86 3.44
N ALA A 266 -28.65 32.02 2.45
CA ALA A 266 -27.67 31.46 1.52
C ALA A 266 -27.78 32.12 0.15
N ALA A 267 -26.69 32.09 -0.62
CA ALA A 267 -26.76 32.43 -2.04
C ALA A 267 -27.56 31.35 -2.79
N ALA A 268 -28.35 31.77 -3.77
CA ALA A 268 -29.01 30.82 -4.67
C ALA A 268 -27.95 30.09 -5.50
N PRO A 269 -28.06 28.75 -5.71
CA PRO A 269 -27.13 28.01 -6.55
C PRO A 269 -27.05 28.60 -7.97
N ALA A 270 -25.85 28.58 -8.55
CA ALA A 270 -25.64 28.99 -9.94
C ALA A 270 -26.27 27.99 -10.92
N HIS A 271 -26.28 26.70 -10.58
CA HIS A 271 -26.84 25.62 -11.41
C HIS A 271 -27.76 24.71 -10.60
N LEU A 272 -28.88 24.29 -11.21
CA LEU A 272 -29.68 23.17 -10.75
C LEU A 272 -29.47 22.00 -11.72
N VAL A 273 -29.02 20.87 -11.19
CA VAL A 273 -28.83 19.62 -11.96
C VAL A 273 -29.85 18.61 -11.46
N VAL A 274 -30.63 18.04 -12.38
CA VAL A 274 -31.54 16.94 -12.06
C VAL A 274 -30.94 15.65 -12.60
N GLY A 275 -30.94 14.59 -11.80
CA GLY A 275 -30.43 13.28 -12.22
C GLY A 275 -31.16 12.12 -11.55
N LEU A 276 -30.63 10.90 -11.70
CA LEU A 276 -31.26 9.68 -11.19
C LEU A 276 -30.46 8.97 -10.09
N THR A 277 -29.13 9.11 -10.08
CA THR A 277 -28.22 8.18 -9.40
C THR A 277 -27.82 8.57 -7.99
N ASP A 278 -27.71 9.86 -7.69
CA ASP A 278 -27.18 10.34 -6.41
C ASP A 278 -28.29 10.76 -5.42
N GLY A 279 -27.91 11.13 -4.20
CA GLY A 279 -28.78 11.81 -3.24
C GLY A 279 -28.89 13.31 -3.52
N PHE A 280 -29.66 14.03 -2.70
CA PHE A 280 -29.61 15.50 -2.70
C PHE A 280 -28.24 15.94 -2.19
N TYR A 281 -27.62 16.90 -2.87
CA TYR A 281 -26.41 17.55 -2.37
C TYR A 281 -26.19 18.90 -3.01
N VAL A 282 -25.33 19.68 -2.36
CA VAL A 282 -24.76 20.90 -2.93
C VAL A 282 -23.23 20.83 -3.02
N THR A 283 -22.66 21.44 -4.05
CA THR A 283 -21.21 21.49 -4.26
C THR A 283 -20.83 22.75 -5.05
N ALA A 284 -19.59 23.24 -4.94
CA ALA A 284 -19.04 24.12 -5.98
C ALA A 284 -17.76 23.57 -6.61
N HIS A 285 -17.57 22.25 -6.54
CA HIS A 285 -16.59 21.59 -7.39
C HIS A 285 -16.99 21.67 -8.85
N ALA A 286 -15.98 21.87 -9.69
CA ALA A 286 -16.16 21.70 -11.12
C ALA A 286 -16.65 20.28 -11.38
N MET A 287 -17.73 20.16 -12.14
CA MET A 287 -18.31 18.87 -12.50
C MET A 287 -18.52 18.79 -14.01
N ARG A 288 -18.48 17.58 -14.53
CA ARG A 288 -18.80 17.28 -15.92
C ARG A 288 -20.06 16.43 -15.94
N LEU A 289 -21.10 16.91 -16.61
CA LEU A 289 -22.34 16.16 -16.77
C LEU A 289 -22.18 15.06 -17.81
N VAL A 290 -22.70 13.88 -17.49
CA VAL A 290 -22.76 12.71 -18.37
C VAL A 290 -24.22 12.48 -18.78
N PRO A 291 -24.53 12.20 -20.07
CA PRO A 291 -23.61 12.02 -21.20
C PRO A 291 -23.25 13.30 -21.97
N SER A 292 -23.79 14.47 -21.60
CA SER A 292 -23.66 15.70 -22.42
C SER A 292 -22.22 16.25 -22.52
N GLY A 293 -21.35 15.90 -21.58
CA GLY A 293 -19.99 16.43 -21.45
C GLY A 293 -19.92 17.88 -20.97
N GLN A 294 -21.06 18.48 -20.60
CA GLN A 294 -21.15 19.87 -20.16
C GLN A 294 -20.36 20.08 -18.86
N GLN A 295 -19.42 21.01 -18.87
CA GLN A 295 -18.67 21.39 -17.67
C GLN A 295 -19.39 22.52 -16.93
N LEU A 296 -19.58 22.34 -15.63
CA LEU A 296 -20.16 23.33 -14.74
C LEU A 296 -19.13 23.78 -13.73
N THR A 297 -19.11 25.09 -13.47
CA THR A 297 -18.32 25.73 -12.42
C THR A 297 -19.21 26.64 -11.59
N GLY A 298 -18.90 26.78 -10.30
CA GLY A 298 -19.73 27.49 -9.34
C GLY A 298 -20.69 26.57 -8.58
N GLU A 299 -21.52 27.17 -7.73
CA GLU A 299 -22.42 26.46 -6.82
C GLU A 299 -23.50 25.72 -7.60
N THR A 300 -23.54 24.41 -7.42
CA THR A 300 -24.46 23.49 -8.08
C THR A 300 -25.24 22.72 -7.02
N MET A 301 -26.55 22.67 -7.18
CA MET A 301 -27.43 21.80 -6.39
C MET A 301 -27.88 20.63 -7.27
N TYR A 302 -27.64 19.42 -6.79
CA TYR A 302 -28.10 18.20 -7.43
C TYR A 302 -29.42 17.73 -6.81
N LEU A 303 -30.38 17.42 -7.68
CA LEU A 303 -31.75 17.09 -7.36
C LEU A 303 -32.11 15.73 -7.97
N PRO A 304 -32.10 14.64 -7.20
CA PRO A 304 -32.46 13.35 -7.75
C PRO A 304 -33.96 13.25 -7.98
N LEU A 305 -34.36 13.07 -9.25
CA LEU A 305 -35.76 12.89 -9.64
C LEU A 305 -36.37 11.66 -8.96
N THR A 306 -35.55 10.64 -8.69
CA THR A 306 -35.93 9.41 -7.99
C THR A 306 -36.52 9.72 -6.61
N TYR A 307 -35.77 10.41 -5.74
CA TYR A 307 -36.25 10.79 -4.42
C TYR A 307 -37.28 11.94 -4.47
N LEU A 308 -37.13 12.93 -5.36
CA LEU A 308 -38.12 14.00 -5.53
C LEU A 308 -39.52 13.42 -5.77
N SER A 309 -39.62 12.34 -6.54
CA SER A 309 -40.91 11.71 -6.85
C SER A 309 -41.51 10.88 -5.71
N LEU A 310 -40.73 10.53 -4.69
CA LEU A 310 -41.13 9.61 -3.61
C LEU A 310 -41.29 10.29 -2.23
N LEU A 311 -40.88 11.55 -2.12
CA LEU A 311 -40.92 12.36 -0.91
C LEU A 311 -42.11 13.32 -0.89
N GLN A 312 -42.56 13.68 0.31
CA GLN A 312 -43.56 14.72 0.50
C GLN A 312 -42.95 16.11 0.34
N ARG A 313 -43.81 17.12 0.10
CA ARG A 313 -43.37 18.49 -0.16
C ARG A 313 -42.58 19.09 0.99
N ASP A 314 -42.99 18.88 2.24
CA ASP A 314 -42.30 19.37 3.42
C ASP A 314 -40.99 18.62 3.68
N GLU A 315 -40.92 17.31 3.39
CA GLU A 315 -39.67 16.53 3.41
C GLU A 315 -38.66 17.05 2.37
N ILE A 316 -39.12 17.33 1.16
CA ILE A 316 -38.30 17.97 0.11
C ILE A 316 -37.87 19.36 0.57
N SER A 317 -38.78 20.16 1.13
CA SER A 317 -38.45 21.48 1.69
C SER A 317 -37.34 21.37 2.73
N ALA A 318 -37.44 20.40 3.64
CA ALA A 318 -36.51 20.19 4.74
C ALA A 318 -35.12 19.80 4.22
N ILE A 319 -35.04 18.88 3.25
CA ILE A 319 -33.77 18.48 2.64
C ILE A 319 -33.16 19.66 1.87
N LEU A 320 -33.92 20.35 1.02
CA LEU A 320 -33.39 21.48 0.26
C LEU A 320 -32.92 22.63 1.17
N ALA A 321 -33.67 22.93 2.24
CA ALA A 321 -33.26 23.93 3.22
C ALA A 321 -32.00 23.50 3.99
N HIS A 322 -31.83 22.21 4.26
CA HIS A 322 -30.62 21.66 4.86
C HIS A 322 -29.41 21.83 3.92
N GLU A 323 -29.55 21.40 2.67
CA GLU A 323 -28.50 21.56 1.66
C GLU A 323 -28.11 23.04 1.46
N LEU A 324 -29.09 23.95 1.39
CA LEU A 324 -28.83 25.38 1.32
C LEU A 324 -28.18 25.94 2.60
N GLY A 325 -28.48 25.33 3.75
CA GLY A 325 -27.81 25.62 5.02
C GLY A 325 -26.30 25.44 4.95
N HIS A 326 -25.79 24.50 4.14
CA HIS A 326 -24.35 24.35 3.91
C HIS A 326 -23.71 25.49 3.10
N PHE A 327 -24.51 26.31 2.42
CA PHE A 327 -24.06 27.52 1.71
C PHE A 327 -24.36 28.83 2.45
N ALA A 328 -24.89 28.76 3.68
CA ALA A 328 -25.12 29.92 4.50
C ALA A 328 -23.82 30.39 5.21
N GLY A 329 -23.38 31.62 4.89
CA GLY A 329 -22.36 32.35 5.64
C GLY A 329 -20.98 31.67 5.68
N ALA A 330 -20.54 31.28 6.87
CA ALA A 330 -19.21 30.74 7.07
C ALA A 330 -19.04 29.39 6.34
N ASP A 331 -20.07 28.54 6.26
CA ASP A 331 -19.97 27.14 5.81
C ASP A 331 -19.53 26.97 4.35
N THR A 332 -19.74 27.98 3.52
CA THR A 332 -19.26 28.05 2.15
C THR A 332 -17.73 27.90 2.08
N ALA A 333 -16.96 28.58 2.95
CA ALA A 333 -15.49 28.47 2.93
C ALA A 333 -15.00 27.05 3.28
N TYR A 334 -15.67 26.37 4.21
CA TYR A 334 -15.29 25.03 4.62
C TYR A 334 -15.63 23.99 3.54
N SER A 335 -16.85 24.03 3.00
CA SER A 335 -17.31 23.11 1.95
C SER A 335 -16.50 23.28 0.66
N LEU A 336 -16.22 24.53 0.28
CA LEU A 336 -15.56 24.83 -0.99
C LEU A 336 -14.04 24.68 -0.95
N GLN A 337 -13.42 24.90 0.20
CA GLN A 337 -11.95 24.96 0.29
C GLN A 337 -11.35 23.82 1.11
N PHE A 338 -11.99 23.38 2.20
CA PHE A 338 -11.35 22.46 3.14
C PHE A 338 -11.68 20.98 2.87
N SER A 339 -12.96 20.61 2.89
CA SER A 339 -13.43 19.22 2.72
C SER A 339 -12.78 18.46 1.55
N PRO A 340 -12.68 19.05 0.35
CA PRO A 340 -12.20 18.35 -0.85
C PRO A 340 -10.70 18.11 -0.77
N ILE A 341 -9.96 19.06 -0.21
CA ILE A 341 -8.52 18.96 -0.01
C ILE A 341 -8.20 17.90 1.06
N TYR A 342 -9.00 17.83 2.13
CA TYR A 342 -8.87 16.81 3.16
C TYR A 342 -9.12 15.41 2.61
N GLN A 343 -10.25 15.20 1.92
CA GLN A 343 -10.61 13.92 1.31
C GLN A 343 -9.55 13.45 0.29
N ARG A 344 -8.98 14.37 -0.52
CA ARG A 344 -7.89 14.05 -1.44
C ARG A 344 -6.60 13.61 -0.73
N LEU A 345 -6.25 14.22 0.40
CA LEU A 345 -5.09 13.81 1.20
C LEU A 345 -5.29 12.42 1.83
N VAL A 346 -6.53 12.10 2.23
CA VAL A 346 -6.90 10.76 2.70
C VAL A 346 -6.81 9.75 1.55
N ALA A 347 -7.34 10.08 0.38
CA ALA A 347 -7.33 9.20 -0.80
C ALA A 347 -5.91 8.92 -1.31
N SER A 348 -5.04 9.95 -1.36
CA SER A 348 -3.65 9.77 -1.79
C SER A 348 -2.86 8.87 -0.84
N LEU A 349 -3.13 8.93 0.47
CA LEU A 349 -2.54 8.00 1.41
C LEU A 349 -3.01 6.57 1.20
N HIS A 350 -4.31 6.36 1.02
CA HIS A 350 -4.84 5.03 0.72
C HIS A 350 -4.28 4.46 -0.59
N ALA A 351 -4.09 5.29 -1.61
CA ALA A 351 -3.45 4.88 -2.86
C ALA A 351 -1.98 4.46 -2.68
N ILE A 352 -1.25 5.04 -1.71
CA ILE A 352 0.10 4.58 -1.35
C ILE A 352 0.05 3.23 -0.63
N TYR A 353 -0.94 3.03 0.25
CA TYR A 353 -1.15 1.76 0.97
C TYR A 353 -1.66 0.61 0.08
N GLY A 354 -2.38 0.92 -1.00
CA GLY A 354 -2.96 -0.05 -1.93
C GLY A 354 -1.98 -0.61 -2.97
N ARG A 355 -0.70 -0.23 -2.95
CA ARG A 355 0.31 -0.80 -3.86
C ARG A 355 0.71 -2.21 -3.41
N GLU A 356 0.21 -3.22 -4.10
CA GLU A 356 0.50 -4.64 -3.80
C GLU A 356 2.00 -5.00 -3.93
N ASP A 357 2.77 -4.24 -4.70
CA ASP A 357 4.19 -4.51 -5.00
C ASP A 357 5.19 -3.79 -4.07
N SER A 358 4.75 -2.93 -3.16
CA SER A 358 5.68 -2.17 -2.32
C SER A 358 6.08 -2.96 -1.06
N SER A 359 7.39 -3.01 -0.76
CA SER A 359 7.84 -3.64 0.48
C SER A 359 7.33 -2.80 1.67
N PRO A 360 6.55 -3.38 2.60
CA PRO A 360 5.86 -2.64 3.67
C PRO A 360 6.77 -1.88 4.64
N TRP A 361 8.09 -1.98 4.52
CA TRP A 361 9.08 -1.31 5.37
C TRP A 361 9.68 -0.07 4.68
N MET A 362 9.53 0.05 3.36
CA MET A 362 10.14 1.10 2.55
C MET A 362 9.26 2.36 2.50
N ASP A 363 7.94 2.21 2.60
CA ASP A 363 7.00 3.34 2.54
C ASP A 363 6.69 3.96 3.91
N LEU A 364 6.95 3.21 5.00
CA LEU A 364 6.65 3.60 6.39
C LEU A 364 7.10 5.02 6.77
N PRO A 365 8.30 5.52 6.36
CA PRO A 365 8.77 6.82 6.82
C PRO A 365 7.89 7.98 6.38
N ALA A 366 7.49 8.00 5.11
CA ALA A 366 6.69 9.09 4.57
C ALA A 366 5.21 8.90 4.93
N THR A 367 4.69 7.67 4.83
CA THR A 367 3.26 7.42 5.08
C THR A 367 2.89 7.60 6.54
N SER A 368 3.71 7.14 7.48
CA SER A 368 3.40 7.25 8.91
C SER A 368 3.27 8.69 9.40
N PHE A 369 4.02 9.64 8.83
CA PHE A 369 3.90 11.05 9.21
C PHE A 369 2.64 11.69 8.67
N ILE A 370 2.25 11.35 7.44
CA ILE A 370 1.00 11.85 6.87
C ILE A 370 -0.20 11.22 7.59
N GLU A 371 -0.14 9.94 7.94
CA GLU A 371 -1.14 9.31 8.83
C GLU A 371 -1.22 10.01 10.16
N TYR A 372 -0.07 10.26 10.81
CA TYR A 372 -0.04 10.98 12.08
C TYR A 372 -0.64 12.38 11.95
N LEU A 373 -0.36 13.09 10.85
CA LEU A 373 -0.98 14.37 10.53
C LEU A 373 -2.50 14.22 10.45
N LEU A 374 -3.00 13.28 9.63
CA LEU A 374 -4.43 13.05 9.49
C LEU A 374 -5.09 12.67 10.82
N GLU A 375 -4.54 11.73 11.58
CA GLU A 375 -5.06 11.32 12.90
C GLU A 375 -5.19 12.51 13.87
N ARG A 376 -4.27 13.48 13.84
CA ARG A 376 -4.35 14.67 14.70
C ARG A 376 -5.40 15.67 14.26
N PHE A 377 -5.76 15.70 12.99
CA PHE A 377 -6.82 16.56 12.45
C PHE A 377 -8.19 15.88 12.44
N ASP A 378 -8.23 14.55 12.37
CA ASP A 378 -9.44 13.74 12.21
C ASP A 378 -10.49 14.01 13.28
N LEU A 379 -10.09 14.12 14.55
CA LEU A 379 -11.01 14.48 15.63
C LEU A 379 -11.64 15.87 15.42
N ALA A 380 -10.86 16.85 14.97
CA ALA A 380 -11.36 18.19 14.69
C ALA A 380 -12.29 18.21 13.47
N VAL A 381 -11.92 17.49 12.41
CA VAL A 381 -12.74 17.35 11.20
C VAL A 381 -14.09 16.71 11.54
N LYS A 382 -14.10 15.60 12.28
CA LYS A 382 -15.33 14.94 12.75
C LYS A 382 -16.18 15.86 13.59
N HIS A 383 -15.57 16.52 14.58
CA HIS A 383 -16.30 17.41 15.48
C HIS A 383 -16.98 18.54 14.70
N TRP A 384 -16.21 19.27 13.90
CA TRP A 384 -16.75 20.40 13.15
C TRP A 384 -17.68 19.98 12.01
N SER A 385 -17.50 18.80 11.42
CA SER A 385 -18.44 18.27 10.44
C SER A 385 -19.80 17.99 11.08
N ARG A 386 -19.84 17.36 12.25
CA ARG A 386 -21.10 17.09 12.98
C ARG A 386 -21.80 18.38 13.40
N GLU A 387 -21.05 19.34 13.93
CA GLU A 387 -21.61 20.67 14.29
C GLU A 387 -22.23 21.37 13.07
N ARG A 388 -21.63 21.23 11.89
CA ARG A 388 -22.18 21.78 10.63
C ARG A 388 -23.47 21.11 10.20
N GLU A 389 -23.54 19.79 10.29
CA GLU A 389 -24.77 19.03 10.00
C GLU A 389 -25.91 19.48 10.92
N PHE A 390 -25.64 19.61 12.23
CA PHE A 390 -26.62 20.11 13.19
C PHE A 390 -27.01 21.58 12.94
N ALA A 391 -26.07 22.43 12.51
CA ALA A 391 -26.34 23.81 12.16
C ALA A 391 -27.25 23.91 10.92
N ALA A 392 -26.97 23.12 9.88
CA ALA A 392 -27.80 23.02 8.69
C ALA A 392 -29.21 22.48 9.02
N ASP A 393 -29.29 21.46 9.87
CA ASP A 393 -30.56 20.95 10.39
C ASP A 393 -31.35 22.03 11.14
N GLN A 394 -30.70 22.85 11.96
CA GLN A 394 -31.37 23.96 12.65
C GLN A 394 -31.88 25.04 11.68
N VAL A 395 -31.14 25.33 10.61
CA VAL A 395 -31.62 26.26 9.56
C VAL A 395 -32.86 25.69 8.89
N ALA A 396 -32.82 24.43 8.47
CA ALA A 396 -33.97 23.75 7.88
C ALA A 396 -35.15 23.67 8.84
N ALA A 397 -34.93 23.43 10.14
CA ALA A 397 -35.99 23.28 11.13
C ALA A 397 -36.73 24.59 11.37
N LYS A 398 -36.01 25.72 11.31
CA LYS A 398 -36.57 27.07 11.44
C LYS A 398 -37.39 27.47 10.22
N LEU A 399 -37.00 27.01 9.03
CA LEU A 399 -37.67 27.34 7.78
C LEU A 399 -38.87 26.45 7.47
N VAL A 400 -38.79 25.17 7.87
CA VAL A 400 -39.78 24.14 7.55
C VAL A 400 -40.40 23.62 8.83
N SER A 401 -39.78 22.61 9.46
CA SER A 401 -40.08 22.14 10.81
C SER A 401 -39.07 21.08 11.23
N GLY A 402 -38.90 20.86 12.53
CA GLY A 402 -38.10 19.72 13.04
C GLY A 402 -38.70 18.37 12.67
N ASP A 403 -40.04 18.25 12.65
CA ASP A 403 -40.76 17.02 12.26
C ASP A 403 -40.45 16.62 10.82
N ALA A 404 -40.49 17.58 9.88
CA ALA A 404 -40.20 17.32 8.48
C ALA A 404 -38.76 16.84 8.24
N ILE A 405 -37.79 17.33 9.03
CA ILE A 405 -36.39 16.85 8.97
C ILE A 405 -36.30 15.42 9.51
N ALA A 406 -36.83 15.17 10.71
CA ALA A 406 -36.75 13.84 11.31
C ALA A 406 -37.43 12.80 10.41
N ARG A 407 -38.59 13.14 9.84
CA ARG A 407 -39.32 12.28 8.92
C ARG A 407 -38.61 12.07 7.58
N SER A 408 -37.99 13.12 7.02
CA SER A 408 -37.22 13.00 5.77
C SER A 408 -35.99 12.12 5.92
N LEU A 409 -35.26 12.21 7.05
CA LEU A 409 -34.11 11.33 7.35
C LEU A 409 -34.52 9.85 7.39
N VAL A 410 -35.61 9.54 8.09
CA VAL A 410 -36.16 8.18 8.16
C VAL A 410 -36.57 7.70 6.76
N ARG A 411 -37.28 8.55 6.01
CA ARG A 411 -37.84 8.19 4.72
C ARG A 411 -36.77 7.99 3.65
N VAL A 412 -35.77 8.87 3.55
CA VAL A 412 -34.64 8.71 2.61
C VAL A 412 -33.89 7.40 2.88
N THR A 413 -33.65 7.08 4.15
CA THR A 413 -33.00 5.82 4.55
C THR A 413 -33.84 4.60 4.15
N ALA A 414 -35.15 4.65 4.35
CA ALA A 414 -36.07 3.56 3.96
C ALA A 414 -36.19 3.40 2.43
N LEU A 415 -36.07 4.50 1.67
CA LEU A 415 -36.17 4.51 0.21
C LEU A 415 -34.90 3.99 -0.48
N HIS A 416 -33.74 4.07 0.18
CA HIS A 416 -32.43 3.80 -0.43
C HIS A 416 -32.36 2.44 -1.14
N GLU A 417 -32.81 1.37 -0.47
CA GLU A 417 -32.79 0.01 -1.02
C GLU A 417 -33.67 -0.10 -2.27
N VAL A 418 -34.90 0.44 -2.23
CA VAL A 418 -35.83 0.36 -3.36
C VAL A 418 -35.34 1.16 -4.57
N VAL A 419 -34.83 2.38 -4.34
CA VAL A 419 -34.27 3.21 -5.41
C VAL A 419 -33.05 2.53 -6.03
N SER A 420 -32.16 1.99 -5.19
CA SER A 420 -30.97 1.28 -5.65
C SER A 420 -31.33 0.04 -6.48
N ASP A 421 -32.26 -0.79 -6.02
CA ASP A 421 -32.71 -1.99 -6.73
C ASP A 421 -33.30 -1.65 -8.11
N VAL A 422 -34.16 -0.63 -8.18
CA VAL A 422 -34.79 -0.21 -9.45
C VAL A 422 -33.75 0.31 -10.44
N LEU A 423 -32.85 1.19 -10.01
CA LEU A 423 -31.78 1.70 -10.87
C LEU A 423 -30.79 0.60 -11.27
N HIS A 424 -30.49 -0.33 -10.37
CA HIS A 424 -29.64 -1.48 -10.65
C HIS A 424 -30.26 -2.37 -11.72
N GLU A 425 -31.56 -2.67 -11.65
CA GLU A 425 -32.24 -3.47 -12.66
C GLU A 425 -32.32 -2.72 -14.01
N ILE A 426 -32.60 -1.41 -14.02
CA ILE A 426 -32.52 -0.59 -15.24
C ILE A 426 -31.12 -0.66 -15.84
N GLY A 427 -30.08 -0.52 -15.02
CA GLY A 427 -28.68 -0.54 -15.46
C GLY A 427 -28.26 -1.90 -15.98
N ARG A 428 -28.76 -2.99 -15.36
CA ARG A 428 -28.50 -4.37 -15.77
C ARG A 428 -29.17 -4.71 -17.10
N ARG A 429 -30.42 -4.29 -17.32
CA ARG A 429 -31.23 -4.63 -18.51
C ARG A 429 -31.87 -3.39 -19.14
N PRO A 430 -31.08 -2.43 -19.65
CA PRO A 430 -31.60 -1.15 -20.13
C PRO A 430 -32.60 -1.29 -21.30
N GLN A 431 -32.54 -2.39 -22.06
CA GLN A 431 -33.40 -2.68 -23.21
C GLN A 431 -34.79 -3.18 -22.81
N ASP A 432 -34.92 -3.86 -21.66
CA ASP A 432 -36.12 -4.62 -21.27
C ASP A 432 -37.07 -3.81 -20.37
N VAL A 433 -36.64 -2.60 -20.00
CA VAL A 433 -37.28 -1.82 -18.93
C VAL A 433 -38.18 -0.73 -19.53
N GLY A 434 -39.28 -0.40 -18.83
CA GLY A 434 -40.28 0.59 -19.25
C GLY A 434 -39.73 2.00 -19.51
N SER A 435 -40.63 2.91 -19.91
CA SER A 435 -40.28 4.29 -20.30
C SER A 435 -40.51 5.34 -19.19
N ASP A 436 -41.05 4.93 -18.04
CA ASP A 436 -41.44 5.85 -16.96
C ASP A 436 -40.78 5.45 -15.63
N VAL A 437 -39.58 5.99 -15.37
CA VAL A 437 -38.83 5.72 -14.13
C VAL A 437 -39.57 6.07 -12.85
N VAL A 438 -40.38 7.14 -12.87
CA VAL A 438 -41.17 7.55 -11.71
C VAL A 438 -42.25 6.52 -11.41
N GLN A 439 -42.98 6.03 -12.40
CA GLN A 439 -43.98 4.99 -12.24
C GLN A 439 -43.33 3.69 -11.75
N MET A 440 -42.19 3.29 -12.31
CA MET A 440 -41.46 2.09 -11.86
C MET A 440 -41.06 2.17 -10.39
N LEU A 441 -40.62 3.33 -9.92
CA LEU A 441 -40.31 3.54 -8.50
C LEU A 441 -41.57 3.43 -7.63
N HIS A 442 -42.69 4.04 -8.04
CA HIS A 442 -43.95 3.93 -7.30
C HIS A 442 -44.45 2.49 -7.23
N ASP A 443 -44.41 1.77 -8.35
CA ASP A 443 -44.79 0.36 -8.43
C ASP A 443 -43.89 -0.52 -7.55
N ALA A 444 -42.58 -0.26 -7.54
CA ALA A 444 -41.63 -0.97 -6.69
C ALA A 444 -41.90 -0.73 -5.20
N VAL A 445 -42.17 0.52 -4.79
CA VAL A 445 -42.57 0.84 -3.41
C VAL A 445 -43.91 0.21 -3.07
N GLN A 446 -44.86 0.12 -4.01
CA GLN A 446 -46.17 -0.53 -3.78
C GLN A 446 -46.04 -2.04 -3.60
N ALA A 447 -45.20 -2.68 -4.42
CA ALA A 447 -45.03 -4.13 -4.42
C ALA A 447 -44.18 -4.61 -3.25
N LYS A 448 -43.05 -3.94 -2.96
CA LYS A 448 -42.09 -4.35 -1.91
C LYS A 448 -42.45 -3.78 -0.54
N GLY A 449 -43.09 -2.62 -0.49
CA GLY A 449 -43.22 -1.81 0.72
C GLY A 449 -41.88 -1.18 1.14
N LEU A 450 -41.92 -0.34 2.17
CA LEU A 450 -40.72 0.22 2.79
C LEU A 450 -40.43 -0.48 4.12
N THR A 451 -39.16 -0.76 4.37
CA THR A 451 -38.68 -1.35 5.62
C THR A 451 -38.28 -0.25 6.60
N ALA A 452 -38.63 -0.43 7.88
CA ALA A 452 -38.21 0.48 8.92
C ALA A 452 -36.68 0.48 9.04
N PRO A 453 -36.01 1.65 9.03
CA PRO A 453 -34.57 1.73 9.22
C PRO A 453 -34.12 1.13 10.55
N ASN A 454 -33.00 0.40 10.53
CA ASN A 454 -32.39 -0.10 11.75
C ASN A 454 -31.37 0.92 12.31
N PHE A 455 -31.86 1.84 13.14
CA PHE A 455 -31.04 2.88 13.75
C PHE A 455 -29.91 2.34 14.65
N ALA A 456 -30.07 1.13 15.22
CA ALA A 456 -29.01 0.49 16.01
C ALA A 456 -27.85 0.03 15.10
N THR A 457 -28.18 -0.52 13.93
CA THR A 457 -27.18 -0.86 12.92
C THR A 457 -26.50 0.39 12.38
N GLU A 458 -27.26 1.45 12.06
CA GLU A 458 -26.71 2.73 11.58
C GLU A 458 -25.60 3.24 12.52
N VAL A 459 -25.87 3.31 13.83
CA VAL A 459 -24.89 3.72 14.85
C VAL A 459 -23.70 2.76 14.92
N ALA A 460 -23.93 1.46 14.76
CA ALA A 460 -22.87 0.45 14.80
C ALA A 460 -22.00 0.41 13.53
N THR A 461 -22.53 0.88 12.39
CA THR A 461 -21.85 0.89 11.08
C THR A 461 -21.20 2.20 10.73
N VAL A 462 -21.34 3.26 11.54
CA VAL A 462 -20.68 4.56 11.31
C VAL A 462 -19.17 4.34 11.17
N HIS A 463 -18.65 4.55 9.96
CA HIS A 463 -17.23 4.40 9.70
C HIS A 463 -16.45 5.47 10.48
N PRO A 464 -15.21 5.20 10.94
CA PRO A 464 -14.35 6.22 11.53
C PRO A 464 -14.00 7.39 10.61
N THR A 465 -14.50 7.49 9.38
CA THR A 465 -14.33 8.67 8.52
C THR A 465 -15.67 9.22 8.06
N ASP A 466 -16.77 8.64 8.53
CA ASP A 466 -18.11 9.10 8.23
C ASP A 466 -18.36 10.42 8.97
N THR A 467 -18.73 11.43 8.18
CA THR A 467 -18.90 12.82 8.58
C THR A 467 -20.32 13.14 9.00
N HIS A 468 -21.30 12.26 8.73
CA HIS A 468 -22.70 12.49 9.06
C HIS A 468 -23.06 11.90 10.45
N PRO A 469 -23.67 12.69 11.35
CA PRO A 469 -24.20 12.16 12.59
C PRO A 469 -25.39 11.20 12.32
N PRO A 470 -25.58 10.17 13.17
CA PRO A 470 -26.73 9.27 13.07
C PRO A 470 -28.08 9.99 13.07
N THR A 471 -29.07 9.41 12.40
CA THR A 471 -30.44 9.93 12.25
C THR A 471 -31.05 10.36 13.58
N LEU A 472 -30.92 9.53 14.63
CA LEU A 472 -31.48 9.83 15.95
C LEU A 472 -30.82 11.05 16.61
N GLU A 473 -29.53 11.29 16.38
CA GLU A 473 -28.83 12.46 16.92
C GLU A 473 -29.29 13.74 16.21
N ARG A 474 -29.41 13.70 14.88
CA ARG A 474 -29.90 14.82 14.06
C ARG A 474 -31.33 15.21 14.40
N ALA A 475 -32.23 14.22 14.49
CA ALA A 475 -33.62 14.41 14.87
C ALA A 475 -33.75 15.04 16.27
N LYS A 476 -32.90 14.62 17.22
CA LYS A 476 -32.83 15.22 18.56
C LYS A 476 -32.33 16.67 18.52
N ALA A 477 -31.36 16.98 17.67
CA ALA A 477 -30.79 18.34 17.55
C ALA A 477 -31.82 19.38 17.10
N VAL A 478 -32.87 18.97 16.39
CA VAL A 478 -33.99 19.82 15.95
C VAL A 478 -35.23 19.70 16.84
N ASN A 479 -35.10 19.09 18.03
CA ASN A 479 -36.19 18.86 18.99
C ASN A 479 -37.36 18.02 18.43
N ALA A 480 -37.09 17.11 17.49
CA ALA A 480 -38.08 16.21 16.91
C ALA A 480 -37.62 14.75 17.06
N PRO A 481 -37.73 14.14 18.26
CA PRO A 481 -37.30 12.76 18.45
C PRO A 481 -38.10 11.81 17.55
N VAL A 482 -37.41 10.86 16.92
CA VAL A 482 -38.04 9.84 16.07
C VAL A 482 -38.92 8.94 16.93
N THR A 483 -40.22 8.94 16.66
CA THR A 483 -41.21 8.08 17.33
C THR A 483 -41.66 6.94 16.42
N ASP A 484 -42.19 5.86 16.99
CA ASP A 484 -42.74 4.76 16.20
C ASP A 484 -43.84 5.23 15.24
N ALA A 485 -44.69 6.17 15.68
CA ALA A 485 -45.73 6.77 14.85
C ALA A 485 -45.13 7.52 13.64
N MET A 486 -44.05 8.27 13.85
CA MET A 486 -43.31 8.96 12.77
C MET A 486 -42.69 7.96 11.80
N VAL A 487 -42.07 6.88 12.31
CA VAL A 487 -41.51 5.82 11.45
C VAL A 487 -42.62 5.20 10.60
N GLN A 488 -43.75 4.82 11.21
CA GLN A 488 -44.88 4.27 10.46
C GLN A 488 -45.41 5.26 9.41
N ALA A 489 -45.52 6.54 9.74
CA ALA A 489 -45.92 7.57 8.79
C ALA A 489 -44.92 7.74 7.64
N ALA A 490 -43.61 7.69 7.92
CA ALA A 490 -42.54 7.78 6.94
C ALA A 490 -42.49 6.60 5.97
N LEU A 491 -43.06 5.44 6.34
CA LEU A 491 -43.13 4.25 5.49
C LEU A 491 -44.36 4.21 4.58
N VAL A 492 -45.31 5.14 4.74
CA VAL A 492 -46.51 5.23 3.90
C VAL A 492 -46.15 5.79 2.51
N GLN A 493 -46.86 5.34 1.47
CA GLN A 493 -46.75 5.89 0.12
C GLN A 493 -46.92 7.42 0.10
N PRO A 494 -46.18 8.15 -0.74
CA PRO A 494 -46.40 9.58 -0.90
C PRO A 494 -47.82 9.81 -1.43
N ASP A 495 -48.45 10.90 -1.01
CA ASP A 495 -49.78 11.22 -1.49
C ASP A 495 -49.75 11.56 -3.00
N ALA A 496 -50.89 11.36 -3.68
CA ALA A 496 -50.97 11.65 -5.12
C ALA A 496 -50.76 13.14 -5.45
N GLN A 497 -50.95 14.04 -4.48
CA GLN A 497 -50.76 15.48 -4.67
C GLN A 497 -49.27 15.86 -4.67
N ALA A 498 -48.41 15.13 -3.96
CA ALA A 498 -46.98 15.33 -3.91
C ALA A 498 -46.37 15.11 -5.30
N LEU A 499 -46.76 14.03 -5.98
CA LEU A 499 -46.31 13.77 -7.35
C LEU A 499 -46.81 14.82 -8.34
N VAL A 500 -48.07 15.27 -8.21
CA VAL A 500 -48.62 16.37 -9.02
C VAL A 500 -47.82 17.66 -8.80
N TRP A 501 -47.48 17.97 -7.55
CA TRP A 501 -46.67 19.13 -7.22
C TRP A 501 -45.26 19.03 -7.82
N VAL A 502 -44.57 17.90 -7.68
CA VAL A 502 -43.24 17.68 -8.26
C VAL A 502 -43.26 17.85 -9.78
N ARG A 503 -44.26 17.28 -10.46
CA ARG A 503 -44.44 17.45 -11.91
C ARG A 503 -44.66 18.91 -12.29
N SER A 504 -45.35 19.69 -11.45
CA SER A 504 -45.59 21.13 -11.69
C SER A 504 -44.35 22.02 -11.53
N LEU A 505 -43.26 21.49 -10.96
CA LEU A 505 -42.00 22.24 -10.83
C LEU A 505 -41.30 22.46 -12.18
N PHE A 506 -41.60 21.61 -13.16
CA PHE A 506 -41.00 21.60 -14.49
C PHE A 506 -42.02 22.00 -15.56
N ALA A 507 -41.59 22.77 -16.57
CA ALA A 507 -42.42 23.13 -17.72
C ALA A 507 -42.79 21.90 -18.56
N ASP A 508 -41.87 20.96 -18.70
CA ASP A 508 -42.06 19.65 -19.34
C ASP A 508 -41.47 18.52 -18.48
N SER A 509 -42.21 18.10 -17.46
CA SER A 509 -41.78 17.03 -16.56
C SER A 509 -41.65 15.68 -17.27
N GLN A 510 -42.50 15.39 -18.27
CA GLN A 510 -42.47 14.10 -18.97
C GLN A 510 -41.27 14.01 -19.90
N GLY A 511 -40.98 15.08 -20.66
CA GLY A 511 -39.80 15.16 -21.50
C GLY A 511 -38.49 15.10 -20.71
N LEU A 512 -38.41 15.81 -19.58
CA LEU A 512 -37.25 15.74 -18.68
C LEU A 512 -37.01 14.32 -18.16
N GLN A 513 -38.06 13.66 -17.69
CA GLN A 513 -37.99 12.30 -17.18
C GLN A 513 -37.58 11.30 -18.27
N ALA A 514 -38.19 11.39 -19.45
CA ALA A 514 -37.86 10.52 -20.57
C ALA A 514 -36.41 10.71 -21.01
N ARG A 515 -35.93 11.96 -21.05
CA ARG A 515 -34.53 12.29 -21.35
C ARG A 515 -33.59 11.65 -20.33
N LEU A 516 -33.82 11.86 -19.04
CA LEU A 516 -32.99 11.30 -17.96
C LEU A 516 -32.92 9.79 -18.00
N LEU A 517 -34.05 9.11 -18.23
CA LEU A 517 -34.08 7.66 -18.33
C LEU A 517 -33.36 7.16 -19.60
N ASN A 518 -33.51 7.84 -20.74
CA ASN A 518 -32.82 7.47 -21.97
C ASN A 518 -31.30 7.69 -21.84
N ASP A 519 -30.88 8.79 -21.24
CA ASP A 519 -29.47 9.08 -20.95
C ASP A 519 -28.89 8.00 -20.02
N PHE A 520 -29.59 7.63 -18.94
CA PHE A 520 -29.18 6.56 -18.04
C PHE A 520 -29.09 5.20 -18.75
N LYS A 521 -30.09 4.85 -19.57
CA LYS A 521 -30.07 3.61 -20.36
C LYS A 521 -28.91 3.59 -21.36
N GLY A 522 -28.62 4.71 -22.02
CA GLY A 522 -27.51 4.82 -22.97
C GLY A 522 -26.15 4.61 -22.30
N VAL A 523 -25.92 5.28 -21.16
CA VAL A 523 -24.68 5.10 -20.37
C VAL A 523 -24.56 3.67 -19.84
N ALA A 524 -25.66 3.09 -19.36
CA ALA A 524 -25.68 1.70 -18.90
C ALA A 524 -25.40 0.71 -20.04
N GLN A 525 -25.92 0.95 -21.25
CA GLN A 525 -25.63 0.13 -22.43
C GLN A 525 -24.15 0.18 -22.80
N GLU A 526 -23.57 1.38 -22.88
CA GLU A 526 -22.14 1.56 -23.19
C GLU A 526 -21.26 0.88 -22.13
N HIS A 527 -21.60 1.05 -20.85
CA HIS A 527 -20.91 0.38 -19.75
C HIS A 527 -21.02 -1.15 -19.85
N ASN A 528 -22.22 -1.69 -20.08
CA ASN A 528 -22.44 -3.13 -20.21
C ASN A 528 -21.72 -3.71 -21.43
N GLU A 529 -21.64 -2.97 -22.54
CA GLU A 529 -20.86 -3.37 -23.72
C GLU A 529 -19.36 -3.38 -23.46
N GLN A 530 -18.85 -2.38 -22.74
CA GLN A 530 -17.45 -2.33 -22.34
C GLN A 530 -17.10 -3.48 -21.39
N VAL A 531 -17.91 -3.71 -20.36
CA VAL A 531 -17.76 -4.84 -19.44
C VAL A 531 -17.82 -6.16 -20.22
N ARG A 532 -18.77 -6.33 -21.15
CA ARG A 532 -18.86 -7.54 -21.98
C ARG A 532 -17.60 -7.74 -22.85
N LYS A 533 -17.03 -6.67 -23.41
CA LYS A 533 -15.74 -6.72 -24.14
C LYS A 533 -14.59 -7.16 -23.24
N ASP A 534 -14.44 -6.54 -22.08
CA ASP A 534 -13.35 -6.82 -21.15
C ASP A 534 -13.42 -8.27 -20.63
N LEU A 535 -14.63 -8.74 -20.32
CA LEU A 535 -14.87 -10.14 -19.93
C LEU A 535 -14.59 -11.10 -21.09
N ALA A 536 -15.01 -10.77 -22.32
CA ALA A 536 -14.75 -11.60 -23.48
C ALA A 536 -13.24 -11.70 -23.77
N GLU A 537 -12.50 -10.58 -23.62
CA GLU A 537 -11.05 -10.56 -23.73
C GLU A 537 -10.41 -11.43 -22.64
N ALA A 538 -10.83 -11.31 -21.38
CA ALA A 538 -10.33 -12.15 -20.29
C ALA A 538 -10.58 -13.64 -20.55
N VAL A 539 -11.77 -14.01 -21.06
CA VAL A 539 -12.08 -15.39 -21.48
C VAL A 539 -11.15 -15.83 -22.61
N GLN A 540 -10.93 -14.98 -23.62
CA GLN A 540 -10.05 -15.29 -24.76
C GLN A 540 -8.60 -15.49 -24.33
N GLN A 541 -8.09 -14.64 -23.44
CA GLN A 541 -6.73 -14.74 -22.89
C GLN A 541 -6.54 -16.01 -22.04
N ALA A 542 -7.61 -16.56 -21.46
CA ALA A 542 -7.63 -17.82 -20.73
C ALA A 542 -7.92 -19.07 -21.61
N GLN A 543 -8.00 -18.91 -22.94
CA GLN A 543 -8.20 -20.06 -23.84
C GLN A 543 -6.93 -20.88 -24.01
N GLY A 544 -7.12 -22.20 -24.19
CA GLY A 544 -6.05 -23.16 -24.37
C GLY A 544 -5.62 -23.83 -23.06
N SER A 545 -4.42 -24.41 -23.10
CA SER A 545 -3.81 -25.09 -21.96
C SER A 545 -2.36 -24.65 -21.79
N LEU A 546 -1.96 -24.34 -20.56
CA LEU A 546 -0.58 -24.00 -20.22
C LEU A 546 0.04 -25.08 -19.34
N ASP A 547 1.02 -25.80 -19.90
CA ASP A 547 1.74 -26.84 -19.18
C ASP A 547 2.93 -26.25 -18.40
N LEU A 548 2.92 -26.42 -17.08
CA LEU A 548 3.96 -25.87 -16.22
C LEU A 548 5.02 -26.92 -15.88
N TYR A 549 6.26 -26.63 -16.23
CA TYR A 549 7.44 -27.45 -15.91
C TYR A 549 8.47 -26.64 -15.15
N GLU A 550 9.17 -27.27 -14.21
CA GLU A 550 10.28 -26.62 -13.51
C GLU A 550 11.50 -26.42 -14.40
N ARG A 551 12.23 -25.32 -14.19
CA ARG A 551 13.45 -24.99 -14.92
C ARG A 551 14.61 -25.89 -14.48
N ARG A 552 15.48 -26.25 -15.44
CA ARG A 552 16.69 -27.07 -15.21
C ARG A 552 17.81 -26.39 -14.42
N GLY A 553 17.59 -25.21 -13.84
CA GLY A 553 18.64 -24.45 -13.14
C GLY A 553 19.30 -25.22 -12.00
N ASN A 554 18.50 -25.88 -11.15
CA ASN A 554 19.02 -26.67 -10.04
C ASN A 554 19.74 -27.95 -10.50
N VAL A 555 19.36 -28.52 -11.65
CA VAL A 555 20.06 -29.68 -12.22
C VAL A 555 21.51 -29.31 -12.54
N TRP A 556 21.71 -28.16 -13.19
CA TRP A 556 23.04 -27.66 -13.52
C TRP A 556 23.85 -27.24 -12.29
N LEU A 557 23.20 -26.61 -11.30
CA LEU A 557 23.86 -26.23 -10.05
C LEU A 557 24.41 -27.44 -9.30
N PHE A 558 23.56 -28.42 -8.99
CA PHE A 558 23.98 -29.60 -8.23
C PHE A 558 24.87 -30.54 -9.06
N GLY A 559 24.62 -30.65 -10.36
CA GLY A 559 25.47 -31.41 -11.27
C GLY A 559 26.88 -30.81 -11.40
N GLY A 560 26.97 -29.47 -11.50
CA GLY A 560 28.25 -28.76 -11.51
C GLY A 560 29.01 -28.90 -10.18
N MET A 561 28.33 -28.77 -9.04
CA MET A 561 28.94 -29.00 -7.73
C MET A 561 29.42 -30.45 -7.54
N ALA A 562 28.64 -31.43 -8.02
CA ALA A 562 29.05 -32.83 -8.02
C ALA A 562 30.33 -33.02 -8.85
N LEU A 563 30.38 -32.46 -10.06
CA LEU A 563 31.57 -32.53 -10.91
C LEU A 563 32.80 -31.90 -10.23
N VAL A 564 32.66 -30.75 -9.57
CA VAL A 564 33.75 -30.13 -8.81
C VAL A 564 34.22 -31.03 -7.66
N ALA A 565 33.31 -31.68 -6.92
CA ALA A 565 33.66 -32.62 -5.87
C ALA A 565 34.44 -33.83 -6.42
N LEU A 566 34.02 -34.37 -7.57
CA LEU A 566 34.70 -35.46 -8.26
C LEU A 566 36.11 -35.07 -8.73
N VAL A 567 36.24 -33.92 -9.41
CA VAL A 567 37.52 -33.39 -9.88
C VAL A 567 38.45 -33.12 -8.70
N SER A 568 37.94 -32.59 -7.59
CA SER A 568 38.72 -32.36 -6.37
C SER A 568 39.22 -33.66 -5.76
N ALA A 569 38.39 -34.71 -5.70
CA ALA A 569 38.79 -36.04 -5.22
C ALA A 569 39.93 -36.64 -6.08
N VAL A 570 39.79 -36.53 -7.40
CA VAL A 570 40.80 -37.02 -8.36
C VAL A 570 42.10 -36.20 -8.24
N ALA A 571 42.03 -34.88 -8.17
CA ALA A 571 43.19 -34.00 -8.05
C ALA A 571 43.96 -34.23 -6.74
N ILE A 572 43.26 -34.36 -5.62
CA ILE A 572 43.87 -34.66 -4.31
C ILE A 572 44.58 -36.01 -4.33
N THR A 573 43.94 -37.03 -4.93
CA THR A 573 44.51 -38.37 -5.07
C THR A 573 45.76 -38.36 -5.95
N ALA A 574 45.69 -37.70 -7.11
CA ALA A 574 46.81 -37.57 -8.05
C ALA A 574 48.00 -36.80 -7.44
N GLN A 575 47.72 -35.70 -6.71
CA GLN A 575 48.76 -34.91 -6.05
C GLN A 575 49.42 -35.68 -4.90
N ALA A 576 48.67 -36.47 -4.14
CA ALA A 576 49.21 -37.31 -3.07
C ALA A 576 50.14 -38.40 -3.62
N LEU A 577 49.74 -39.06 -4.71
CA LEU A 577 50.55 -40.05 -5.42
C LEU A 577 51.82 -39.44 -6.01
N ALA A 578 51.71 -38.28 -6.68
CA ALA A 578 52.86 -37.58 -7.25
C ALA A 578 53.87 -37.09 -6.20
N ALA A 579 53.41 -36.76 -4.99
CA ALA A 579 54.26 -36.36 -3.87
C ALA A 579 54.83 -37.56 -3.07
N GLY A 580 54.65 -38.80 -3.53
CA GLY A 580 55.13 -40.01 -2.86
C GLY A 580 54.46 -40.30 -1.50
N LYS A 581 53.30 -39.69 -1.21
CA LYS A 581 52.56 -39.89 0.04
C LYS A 581 51.68 -41.13 -0.09
N SER A 582 51.61 -41.96 0.97
CA SER A 582 50.69 -43.10 1.03
C SER A 582 49.22 -42.64 0.96
N PHE A 583 48.41 -43.34 0.16
CA PHE A 583 46.98 -43.08 -0.02
C PHE A 583 46.22 -43.05 1.33
N ALA A 584 46.66 -43.85 2.31
CA ALA A 584 46.07 -43.90 3.65
C ALA A 584 46.06 -42.54 4.37
N ARG A 585 46.92 -41.59 3.99
CA ARG A 585 46.99 -40.25 4.61
C ARG A 585 45.98 -39.24 4.03
N VAL A 586 45.42 -39.52 2.84
CA VAL A 586 44.42 -38.66 2.17
C VAL A 586 43.06 -39.34 1.99
N GLN A 587 42.96 -40.63 2.36
CA GLN A 587 41.76 -41.45 2.17
C GLN A 587 40.50 -40.81 2.73
N ASP A 588 40.54 -40.21 3.92
CA ASP A 588 39.35 -39.64 4.56
C ASP A 588 38.81 -38.44 3.77
N VAL A 589 39.70 -37.58 3.26
CA VAL A 589 39.32 -36.41 2.45
C VAL A 589 38.77 -36.83 1.08
N VAL A 590 39.37 -37.85 0.47
CA VAL A 590 38.90 -38.41 -0.80
C VAL A 590 37.53 -39.08 -0.63
N MET A 591 37.33 -39.83 0.46
CA MET A 591 36.05 -40.46 0.78
C MET A 591 34.96 -39.42 1.07
N ILE A 592 35.27 -38.33 1.77
CA ILE A 592 34.34 -37.21 1.96
C ILE A 592 33.97 -36.57 0.62
N ALA A 593 34.95 -36.31 -0.26
CA ALA A 593 34.69 -35.73 -1.57
C ALA A 593 33.84 -36.64 -2.48
N LEU A 594 34.08 -37.96 -2.45
CA LEU A 594 33.26 -38.94 -3.16
C LEU A 594 31.84 -39.08 -2.56
N ALA A 595 31.70 -39.01 -1.24
CA ALA A 595 30.39 -38.98 -0.58
C ALA A 595 29.61 -37.71 -0.96
N CYS A 596 30.29 -36.55 -1.04
CA CYS A 596 29.72 -35.31 -1.55
C CYS A 596 29.31 -35.43 -3.03
N PHE A 597 30.14 -36.06 -3.88
CA PHE A 597 29.78 -36.34 -5.27
C PHE A 597 28.50 -37.19 -5.38
N GLY A 598 28.42 -38.29 -4.63
CA GLY A 598 27.24 -39.15 -4.60
C GLY A 598 25.98 -38.42 -4.12
N GLY A 599 26.08 -37.66 -3.03
CA GLY A 599 24.97 -36.87 -2.49
C GLY A 599 24.49 -35.78 -3.46
N LEU A 600 25.41 -34.99 -4.01
CA LEU A 600 25.09 -33.91 -4.96
C LEU A 600 24.60 -34.47 -6.31
N GLY A 601 25.15 -35.58 -6.77
CA GLY A 601 24.69 -36.30 -7.96
C GLY A 601 23.27 -36.85 -7.78
N GLY A 602 22.97 -37.41 -6.61
CA GLY A 602 21.62 -37.83 -6.23
C GLY A 602 20.63 -36.65 -6.22
N MET A 603 21.04 -35.48 -5.72
CA MET A 603 20.23 -34.25 -5.78
C MET A 603 20.01 -33.77 -7.22
N ALA A 604 21.06 -33.77 -8.06
CA ALA A 604 20.97 -33.40 -9.47
C ALA A 604 20.00 -34.32 -10.22
N TRP A 605 20.07 -35.63 -9.98
CA TRP A 605 19.14 -36.61 -10.53
C TRP A 605 17.69 -36.39 -10.05
N TRP A 606 17.50 -36.11 -8.76
CA TRP A 606 16.17 -35.81 -8.21
C TRP A 606 15.55 -34.55 -8.84
N PHE A 607 16.34 -33.47 -8.98
CA PHE A 607 15.89 -32.27 -9.68
C PHE A 607 15.65 -32.52 -11.17
N TRP A 608 16.47 -33.34 -11.83
CA TRP A 608 16.25 -33.69 -13.23
C TRP A 608 14.92 -34.40 -13.41
N ARG A 609 14.62 -35.38 -12.56
CA ARG A 609 13.31 -36.05 -12.52
C ARG A 609 12.17 -35.06 -12.30
N ARG A 610 12.32 -34.08 -11.39
CA ARG A 610 11.34 -33.00 -11.19
C ARG A 610 11.11 -32.15 -12.44
N THR A 611 12.16 -31.85 -13.23
CA THR A 611 11.99 -31.08 -14.48
C THR A 611 11.35 -31.87 -15.63
N SER A 612 11.37 -33.20 -15.55
CA SER A 612 10.78 -34.08 -16.58
C SER A 612 9.32 -34.44 -16.29
N VAL A 613 8.82 -34.15 -15.08
CA VAL A 613 7.43 -34.39 -14.67
C VAL A 613 6.71 -33.05 -14.59
N MET A 614 5.59 -32.92 -15.29
CA MET A 614 4.74 -31.72 -15.26
C MET A 614 4.32 -31.37 -13.81
N LEU A 615 4.36 -30.09 -13.46
CA LEU A 615 3.92 -29.61 -12.16
C LEU A 615 2.38 -29.61 -12.11
N MET A 616 1.77 -28.89 -13.04
CA MET A 616 0.34 -28.81 -13.26
C MET A 616 0.09 -28.23 -14.66
N GLN A 617 -1.09 -28.45 -15.19
CA GLN A 617 -1.57 -27.80 -16.41
C GLN A 617 -2.73 -26.88 -16.03
N LEU A 618 -2.69 -25.64 -16.49
CA LEU A 618 -3.79 -24.69 -16.36
C LEU A 618 -4.66 -24.80 -17.61
N THR A 619 -5.97 -24.92 -17.44
CA THR A 619 -6.94 -24.91 -18.53
C THR A 619 -8.09 -23.97 -18.18
N ALA A 620 -8.93 -23.64 -19.15
CA ALA A 620 -10.12 -22.81 -18.91
C ALA A 620 -11.13 -23.44 -17.91
N GLU A 621 -11.08 -24.76 -17.69
CA GLU A 621 -11.99 -25.46 -16.77
C GLU A 621 -11.42 -25.59 -15.36
N GLY A 622 -10.10 -25.56 -15.21
CA GLY A 622 -9.45 -25.77 -13.91
C GLY A 622 -7.97 -26.13 -14.01
N MET A 623 -7.46 -26.69 -12.93
CA MET A 623 -6.08 -27.17 -12.83
C MET A 623 -6.04 -28.69 -12.96
N ARG A 624 -5.17 -29.19 -13.84
CA ARG A 624 -4.88 -30.62 -13.95
C ARG A 624 -3.55 -30.94 -13.27
N VAL A 625 -3.58 -31.83 -12.30
CA VAL A 625 -2.39 -32.32 -11.59
C VAL A 625 -2.06 -33.73 -12.10
N PRO A 626 -0.84 -33.98 -12.60
CA PRO A 626 -0.45 -35.31 -13.04
C PRO A 626 -0.64 -36.37 -11.96
N GLY A 627 -1.35 -37.45 -12.33
CA GLY A 627 -1.67 -38.56 -11.43
C GLY A 627 -2.93 -38.32 -10.57
N TRP A 628 -3.67 -37.24 -10.76
CA TRP A 628 -5.00 -37.10 -10.16
C TRP A 628 -6.06 -37.45 -11.21
N PRO A 629 -7.12 -38.21 -10.86
CA PRO A 629 -8.15 -38.63 -11.81
C PRO A 629 -9.09 -37.49 -12.23
N GLN A 630 -9.21 -36.46 -11.39
CA GLN A 630 -10.11 -35.33 -11.59
C GLN A 630 -9.35 -34.01 -11.82
N VAL A 631 -9.95 -33.14 -12.64
CA VAL A 631 -9.56 -31.73 -12.73
C VAL A 631 -9.99 -31.05 -11.43
N VAL A 632 -9.16 -30.15 -10.91
CA VAL A 632 -9.57 -29.24 -9.84
C VAL A 632 -10.27 -28.06 -10.51
N PRO A 633 -11.61 -27.98 -10.50
CA PRO A 633 -12.30 -26.95 -11.25
C PRO A 633 -12.06 -25.58 -10.63
N TRP A 634 -12.04 -24.53 -11.44
CA TRP A 634 -11.93 -23.16 -10.92
C TRP A 634 -13.10 -22.80 -10.00
N SER A 635 -14.28 -23.39 -10.21
CA SER A 635 -15.44 -23.25 -9.31
C SER A 635 -15.23 -23.74 -7.88
N ALA A 636 -14.23 -24.62 -7.66
CA ALA A 636 -13.88 -25.08 -6.32
C ALA A 636 -12.89 -24.15 -5.61
N VAL A 637 -12.29 -23.17 -6.30
CA VAL A 637 -11.31 -22.23 -5.75
C VAL A 637 -12.04 -20.98 -5.29
N ALA A 638 -12.05 -20.75 -3.98
CA ALA A 638 -12.62 -19.54 -3.38
C ALA A 638 -11.63 -18.37 -3.38
N ASP A 639 -10.34 -18.66 -3.19
CA ASP A 639 -9.29 -17.63 -3.18
C ASP A 639 -7.94 -18.21 -3.64
N TYR A 640 -7.07 -17.35 -4.18
CA TYR A 640 -5.73 -17.68 -4.63
C TYR A 640 -4.72 -16.66 -4.12
N SER A 641 -3.65 -17.17 -3.51
CA SER A 641 -2.50 -16.35 -3.11
C SER A 641 -1.18 -17.03 -3.47
N SER A 642 -0.15 -16.22 -3.71
CA SER A 642 1.20 -16.74 -3.92
C SER A 642 2.23 -16.00 -3.08
N THR A 643 3.20 -16.73 -2.55
CA THR A 643 4.29 -16.16 -1.75
C THR A 643 5.64 -16.60 -2.30
N VAL A 644 6.53 -15.63 -2.55
CA VAL A 644 7.91 -15.90 -2.95
C VAL A 644 8.76 -16.14 -1.70
N VAL A 645 9.31 -17.34 -1.58
CA VAL A 645 10.17 -17.77 -0.47
C VAL A 645 11.62 -17.75 -0.94
N ASN A 646 12.48 -17.01 -0.23
CA ASN A 646 13.91 -16.89 -0.50
C ASN A 646 14.26 -16.45 -1.93
N GLY A 647 13.39 -15.64 -2.57
CA GLY A 647 13.60 -15.05 -3.91
C GLY A 647 13.71 -16.04 -5.08
N SER A 648 13.45 -17.33 -4.85
CA SER A 648 13.73 -18.39 -5.83
C SER A 648 12.71 -19.52 -5.86
N ASN A 649 11.85 -19.60 -4.82
CA ASN A 649 10.76 -20.55 -4.73
C ASN A 649 9.45 -19.79 -4.61
N MET A 650 8.38 -20.32 -5.20
CA MET A 650 7.04 -19.80 -5.05
C MET A 650 6.13 -20.87 -4.43
N VAL A 651 5.36 -20.46 -3.44
CA VAL A 651 4.31 -21.25 -2.83
C VAL A 651 2.98 -20.62 -3.22
N MET A 652 2.27 -21.30 -4.12
CA MET A 652 0.89 -20.99 -4.52
C MET A 652 -0.06 -21.71 -3.58
N THR A 653 -1.02 -20.99 -3.03
CA THR A 653 -2.05 -21.51 -2.14
C THR A 653 -3.40 -21.19 -2.75
N PHE A 654 -4.15 -22.24 -3.06
CA PHE A 654 -5.53 -22.17 -3.51
C PHE A 654 -6.41 -22.57 -2.33
N ASP A 655 -7.20 -21.64 -1.84
CA ASP A 655 -8.19 -21.87 -0.82
C ASP A 655 -9.47 -22.35 -1.51
N LEU A 656 -9.93 -23.52 -1.10
CA LEU A 656 -11.05 -24.20 -1.73
C LEU A 656 -12.33 -23.88 -0.97
N ASP A 657 -13.45 -23.83 -1.68
CA ASP A 657 -14.76 -23.67 -1.06
C ASP A 657 -15.00 -24.82 -0.05
N PRO A 658 -15.50 -24.54 1.16
CA PRO A 658 -15.84 -25.57 2.15
C PRO A 658 -16.80 -26.65 1.63
N ASN A 659 -17.68 -26.28 0.70
CA ASN A 659 -18.68 -27.14 0.05
C ASN A 659 -18.16 -27.80 -1.24
N ALA A 660 -16.91 -27.52 -1.67
CA ALA A 660 -16.34 -28.15 -2.84
C ALA A 660 -16.25 -29.68 -2.68
N PRO A 661 -16.45 -30.46 -3.75
CA PRO A 661 -16.30 -31.91 -3.70
C PRO A 661 -14.88 -32.30 -3.27
N HIS A 662 -14.78 -33.37 -2.48
CA HIS A 662 -13.49 -33.87 -2.04
C HIS A 662 -12.63 -34.27 -3.24
N LEU A 663 -11.35 -33.85 -3.23
CA LEU A 663 -10.43 -34.16 -4.32
C LEU A 663 -9.70 -35.48 -4.08
N ASP A 664 -9.81 -36.42 -5.02
CA ASP A 664 -9.01 -37.64 -4.98
C ASP A 664 -7.55 -37.35 -5.40
N ALA A 665 -6.65 -37.42 -4.42
CA ALA A 665 -5.22 -37.13 -4.60
C ALA A 665 -4.34 -38.36 -4.31
N PRO A 666 -4.46 -39.47 -5.09
CA PRO A 666 -3.79 -40.74 -4.80
C PRO A 666 -2.26 -40.65 -4.96
N HIS A 667 -1.78 -39.69 -5.74
CA HIS A 667 -0.36 -39.53 -6.05
C HIS A 667 0.20 -38.21 -5.53
N LYS A 668 1.36 -38.31 -4.89
CA LYS A 668 2.18 -37.15 -4.51
C LYS A 668 2.99 -36.74 -5.74
N ASN A 669 2.71 -35.58 -6.33
CA ASN A 669 3.48 -35.04 -7.46
C ASN A 669 4.88 -34.57 -7.00
N MET A 670 5.74 -35.53 -6.67
CA MET A 670 7.08 -35.33 -6.09
C MET A 670 7.11 -34.41 -4.85
N GLY A 671 6.01 -34.36 -4.09
CA GLY A 671 5.84 -33.49 -2.93
C GLY A 671 5.64 -32.00 -3.26
N ARG A 672 5.43 -31.66 -4.54
CA ARG A 672 5.22 -30.28 -5.02
C ARG A 672 3.78 -29.82 -4.83
N VAL A 673 2.84 -30.74 -4.97
CA VAL A 673 1.40 -30.48 -4.80
C VAL A 673 0.94 -31.21 -3.55
N ALA A 674 0.27 -30.48 -2.66
CA ALA A 674 -0.27 -31.00 -1.41
C ALA A 674 -1.73 -30.55 -1.24
N TYR A 675 -2.66 -31.51 -1.29
CA TYR A 675 -4.05 -31.31 -0.91
C TYR A 675 -4.22 -31.52 0.60
N ARG A 676 -4.88 -30.57 1.27
CA ARG A 676 -5.14 -30.58 2.71
C ARG A 676 -6.66 -30.47 2.93
N PRO A 677 -7.41 -31.58 2.91
CA PRO A 677 -8.87 -31.58 2.93
C PRO A 677 -9.43 -30.90 4.19
N LYS A 678 -8.88 -31.20 5.38
CA LYS A 678 -9.31 -30.59 6.66
C LYS A 678 -9.12 -29.08 6.75
N LYS A 679 -8.30 -28.50 5.86
CA LYS A 679 -8.05 -27.05 5.83
C LYS A 679 -8.65 -26.39 4.59
N HIS A 680 -9.29 -27.18 3.69
CA HIS A 680 -9.75 -26.73 2.38
C HIS A 680 -8.66 -26.01 1.59
N LYS A 681 -7.43 -26.57 1.54
CA LYS A 681 -6.31 -25.94 0.81
C LYS A 681 -5.65 -26.89 -0.17
N LEU A 682 -5.31 -26.36 -1.34
CA LEU A 682 -4.39 -26.94 -2.29
C LEU A 682 -3.12 -26.08 -2.33
N VAL A 683 -1.97 -26.66 -1.98
CA VAL A 683 -0.69 -25.95 -1.94
C VAL A 683 0.21 -26.49 -3.02
N VAL A 684 0.70 -25.61 -3.89
CA VAL A 684 1.64 -25.92 -4.96
C VAL A 684 2.95 -25.17 -4.70
N SER A 685 4.03 -25.92 -4.46
CA SER A 685 5.36 -25.40 -4.22
C SER A 685 6.28 -25.70 -5.39
N THR A 686 6.77 -24.64 -6.02
CA THR A 686 7.63 -24.75 -7.20
C THR A 686 8.85 -23.85 -7.07
N THR A 687 9.93 -24.27 -7.73
CA THR A 687 11.05 -23.40 -8.08
C THR A 687 10.68 -22.60 -9.34
N LYS A 688 11.65 -21.88 -9.94
CA LYS A 688 11.47 -21.21 -11.25
C LYS A 688 10.87 -22.15 -12.30
N VAL A 689 9.90 -21.65 -13.05
CA VAL A 689 9.25 -22.39 -14.16
C VAL A 689 10.03 -22.18 -15.46
N LYS A 690 9.92 -23.13 -16.39
CA LYS A 690 10.56 -23.08 -17.70
C LYS A 690 9.88 -21.99 -18.55
N GLY A 691 10.67 -21.01 -19.01
CA GLY A 691 10.19 -19.96 -19.93
C GLY A 691 9.40 -18.83 -19.29
N MET A 692 9.23 -18.83 -17.96
CA MET A 692 8.51 -17.80 -17.20
C MET A 692 9.29 -17.49 -15.91
N ASP A 693 9.28 -16.23 -15.49
CA ASP A 693 9.67 -15.88 -14.12
C ASP A 693 8.52 -16.16 -13.14
N LEU A 694 8.68 -15.77 -11.87
CA LEU A 694 7.69 -16.07 -10.84
C LEU A 694 6.47 -15.14 -10.90
N GLU A 695 6.64 -13.93 -11.41
CA GLU A 695 5.58 -12.93 -11.58
C GLU A 695 4.68 -13.33 -12.76
N ALA A 696 5.27 -13.64 -13.91
CA ALA A 696 4.54 -14.17 -15.06
C ALA A 696 3.81 -15.49 -14.76
N LEU A 697 4.30 -16.29 -13.80
CA LEU A 697 3.61 -17.48 -13.32
C LEU A 697 2.39 -17.13 -12.44
N HIS A 698 2.51 -16.12 -11.57
CA HIS A 698 1.37 -15.61 -10.80
C HIS A 698 0.29 -15.08 -11.75
N ASP A 699 0.68 -14.25 -12.71
CA ASP A 699 -0.21 -13.64 -13.70
C ASP A 699 -0.89 -14.70 -14.57
N ALA A 700 -0.17 -15.77 -14.93
CA ALA A 700 -0.76 -16.87 -15.67
C ALA A 700 -1.87 -17.56 -14.86
N VAL A 701 -1.65 -17.83 -13.56
CA VAL A 701 -2.69 -18.43 -12.72
C VAL A 701 -3.89 -17.48 -12.57
N GLN A 702 -3.64 -16.20 -12.29
CA GLN A 702 -4.68 -15.18 -12.19
C GLN A 702 -5.50 -15.08 -13.48
N ARG A 703 -4.84 -15.08 -14.64
CA ARG A 703 -5.51 -15.03 -15.96
C ARG A 703 -6.49 -16.17 -16.17
N TYR A 704 -6.12 -17.41 -15.82
CA TYR A 704 -7.03 -18.55 -15.98
C TYR A 704 -8.19 -18.50 -14.97
N LEU A 705 -7.93 -18.07 -13.73
CA LEU A 705 -8.96 -17.91 -12.71
C LEU A 705 -9.94 -16.78 -13.07
N SER A 706 -9.43 -15.60 -13.44
CA SER A 706 -10.22 -14.44 -13.86
C SER A 706 -10.98 -14.73 -15.16
N GLY A 707 -10.38 -15.45 -16.11
CA GLY A 707 -11.07 -15.91 -17.32
C GLY A 707 -12.23 -16.87 -17.03
N TRP A 708 -12.12 -17.72 -16.01
CA TRP A 708 -13.25 -18.54 -15.56
C TRP A 708 -14.36 -17.69 -14.95
N HIS A 709 -14.04 -16.77 -14.03
CA HIS A 709 -15.01 -15.83 -13.46
C HIS A 709 -15.68 -14.98 -14.55
N ALA A 710 -14.91 -14.53 -15.55
CA ALA A 710 -15.41 -13.76 -16.65
C ALA A 710 -16.41 -14.54 -17.51
N ARG A 711 -16.16 -15.84 -17.74
CA ARG A 711 -17.12 -16.72 -18.42
C ARG A 711 -18.42 -16.86 -17.65
N GLN A 712 -18.35 -17.09 -16.33
CA GLN A 712 -19.54 -17.19 -15.49
C GLN A 712 -20.33 -15.88 -15.48
N HIS A 713 -19.63 -14.74 -15.43
CA HIS A 713 -20.28 -13.43 -15.48
C HIS A 713 -20.99 -13.20 -16.82
N LEU A 714 -20.32 -13.52 -17.95
CA LEU A 714 -20.93 -13.45 -19.29
C LEU A 714 -22.14 -14.36 -19.47
N GLU A 715 -22.15 -15.55 -18.86
CA GLU A 715 -23.31 -16.45 -18.86
C GLU A 715 -24.49 -15.88 -18.06
N SER A 716 -24.21 -15.01 -17.08
CA SER A 716 -25.22 -14.39 -16.22
C SER A 716 -25.75 -13.04 -16.77
N MET A 717 -24.99 -12.36 -17.63
CA MET A 717 -25.34 -11.06 -18.26
C MET A 717 -26.25 -11.25 -19.46
#